data_AF-A0A938G726-F1
#
_entry.id   AF-A0A938G726-F1
#
_cell.length_a   1.000
_cell.length_b   1.000
_cell.length_c   1.000
_cell.angle_alpha   90.00
_cell.angle_beta   90.00
_cell.angle_gamma   90.00
#
_symmetry.space_group_name_H-M   'P 1'
#
loop_
_entity.id
_entity.type
_entity.pdbx_description
1 polymer ?
#
loop_
_entity_poly.entity_id
_entity_poly.type
_entity_poly.pdbx_seq_one_letter_code
_entity_poly.pdbx_strand_id
1 'polypeptide(L)'
;MSDSGSDSLTRSDERMSYRGPVKRLLVSPEIGALIGTVVVWAFFWGNGDTFGTAGSTANFLDVAAPLGIMAIAVALLMIGGEFDLSAGVITGATGVTIALMAKYFTDSGSPLWLAIGAAFILCGCVGWWNGFLVNRTGLPSFIVTLGTFFVIKGANLVFAKRVNDKVNISDIDETEGFKFFKAVFAGENVFEDWRFRDQAFIIGGLLCGALLIAGLLEQSLVRRAARNTGALLGSIIGLAALVTGVGILHRTDSVAGNALAGVVGLVGMIVAIVGWSASRFESRDALTGSLPSQVRNLALAGIVGSAVASLAGQVFSRDERLEVRPWLPVWLVWVLAIAGGLYPIVTAVRDLRNQEVSRSGGSITWLILRLPVISLVTLTLAVSVLQLTTVQAVRAVVITASGVAAAVCFYRARSIAGTVSTMWFRNIGVLMGFAFVVVAFALRADSSAPRFRGGIFSVLLIAGALVIASTFVEARHVQRRNFDAKSDQLGQRLVVAGGIIGFVALGQRLLFSDGVFRMSIFWWLFFTIVGSFVLTKTKYGNWIFAVGGNKDAARAVGVPADKVKTALFMATSLMGCFVGTMILMRLNSVQAQQGDGQEFEYIIAAVVGGNLMTGGYGSVIGASLGATIMAISKNGIPAARWNQDGRFIFLGVVLLVAVLVNNYVRKKANEQR
;
A
#
# COMPACT_ATOMS: atom_id res chain seq x y z
N MET A 1 48.37 -14.41 -41.02
CA MET A 1 47.89 -13.02 -40.88
C MET A 1 46.38 -13.07 -40.91
N SER A 2 45.78 -12.97 -39.74
CA SER A 2 44.39 -13.31 -39.43
C SER A 2 43.45 -12.12 -39.62
N ASP A 3 42.31 -12.41 -40.24
CA ASP A 3 41.10 -11.59 -40.35
C ASP A 3 40.77 -10.86 -39.03
N SER A 4 40.69 -9.53 -39.09
CA SER A 4 40.27 -8.67 -37.97
C SER A 4 39.45 -7.48 -38.45
N GLY A 5 38.44 -7.73 -39.30
CA GLY A 5 37.80 -6.65 -40.07
C GLY A 5 36.27 -6.51 -40.04
N SER A 6 35.48 -7.34 -39.35
CA SER A 6 34.02 -7.30 -39.58
C SER A 6 33.07 -7.46 -38.38
N ASP A 7 33.54 -7.47 -37.14
CA ASP A 7 32.68 -7.82 -35.98
C ASP A 7 32.28 -6.65 -35.05
N SER A 8 32.41 -5.40 -35.50
CA SER A 8 32.30 -4.21 -34.63
C SER A 8 30.96 -3.44 -34.66
N LEU A 9 29.92 -3.87 -35.39
CA LEU A 9 28.71 -3.05 -35.58
C LEU A 9 27.43 -3.51 -34.86
N THR A 10 27.42 -4.59 -34.07
CA THR A 10 26.20 -5.01 -33.33
C THR A 10 26.43 -5.61 -31.94
N ARG A 11 27.47 -5.21 -31.21
CA ARG A 11 27.50 -5.44 -29.75
C ARG A 11 26.70 -4.35 -29.06
N SER A 12 25.42 -4.62 -28.81
CA SER A 12 24.63 -3.83 -27.86
C SER A 12 25.37 -3.79 -26.53
N ASP A 13 25.66 -2.58 -26.05
CA ASP A 13 26.38 -2.30 -24.80
C ASP A 13 25.74 -3.07 -23.62
N GLU A 14 26.43 -4.10 -23.12
CA GLU A 14 25.95 -4.95 -22.01
C GLU A 14 25.77 -4.15 -20.70
N ARG A 15 26.33 -2.93 -20.62
CA ARG A 15 26.16 -2.00 -19.49
C ARG A 15 24.75 -1.41 -19.44
N MET A 16 24.04 -1.38 -20.55
CA MET A 16 22.63 -0.96 -20.63
C MET A 16 21.70 -2.17 -20.49
N SER A 17 21.87 -2.93 -19.41
CA SER A 17 20.95 -3.99 -19.02
C SER A 17 19.55 -3.39 -18.80
N TYR A 18 18.63 -3.70 -19.72
CA TYR A 18 17.25 -3.25 -19.65
C TYR A 18 16.61 -3.65 -18.30
N ARG A 19 16.30 -2.64 -17.48
CA ARG A 19 15.50 -2.81 -16.27
C ARG A 19 14.04 -2.54 -16.63
N GLY A 20 13.23 -3.60 -16.72
CA GLY A 20 11.80 -3.46 -16.96
C GLY A 20 11.12 -2.54 -15.94
N PRO A 21 9.99 -1.91 -16.30
CA PRO A 21 9.33 -0.89 -15.48
C PRO A 21 8.97 -1.38 -14.07
N VAL A 22 8.68 -2.67 -13.92
CA VAL A 22 8.42 -3.31 -12.61
C VAL A 22 9.69 -3.43 -11.75
N LYS A 23 10.87 -3.68 -12.32
CA LYS A 23 12.13 -3.66 -11.55
C LYS A 23 12.45 -2.25 -11.07
N ARG A 24 12.09 -1.23 -11.85
CA ARG A 24 12.18 0.18 -11.44
C ARG A 24 11.17 0.54 -10.34
N LEU A 25 9.96 -0.03 -10.41
CA LEU A 25 8.92 0.11 -9.38
C LEU A 25 9.33 -0.57 -8.07
N LEU A 26 9.81 -1.83 -8.11
CA LEU A 26 10.27 -2.64 -6.96
C LEU A 26 11.46 -2.07 -6.20
N VAL A 27 12.23 -1.19 -6.85
CA VAL A 27 13.38 -0.51 -6.27
C VAL A 27 12.98 0.89 -5.75
N SER A 28 11.73 1.31 -5.89
CA SER A 28 11.27 2.60 -5.36
C SER A 28 11.05 2.56 -3.83
N PRO A 29 11.41 3.63 -3.10
CA PRO A 29 11.23 3.70 -1.65
C PRO A 29 9.78 3.46 -1.19
N GLU A 30 8.82 3.79 -2.06
CA GLU A 30 7.38 3.80 -1.78
C GLU A 30 6.77 2.40 -1.72
N ILE A 31 7.34 1.41 -2.41
CA ILE A 31 6.75 0.07 -2.47
C ILE A 31 6.77 -0.63 -1.13
N GLY A 32 7.83 -0.46 -0.33
CA GLY A 32 7.88 -1.01 1.02
C GLY A 32 6.71 -0.51 1.87
N ALA A 33 6.46 0.80 1.81
CA ALA A 33 5.34 1.43 2.49
C ALA A 33 3.99 0.95 1.92
N LEU A 34 3.82 0.87 0.61
CA LEU A 34 2.59 0.41 -0.02
C LEU A 34 2.24 -1.03 0.38
N ILE A 35 3.22 -1.94 0.33
CA ILE A 35 3.03 -3.33 0.78
C ILE A 35 2.65 -3.34 2.26
N GLY A 36 3.35 -2.55 3.10
CA GLY A 36 3.02 -2.40 4.51
C GLY A 36 1.57 -1.93 4.73
N THR A 37 1.13 -0.88 4.04
CA THR A 37 -0.23 -0.36 4.11
C THR A 37 -1.26 -1.43 3.74
N VAL A 38 -1.06 -2.14 2.63
CA VAL A 38 -1.99 -3.20 2.19
C VAL A 38 -2.06 -4.34 3.19
N VAL A 39 -0.91 -4.79 3.71
CA VAL A 39 -0.83 -5.87 4.70
C VAL A 39 -1.54 -5.47 5.99
N VAL A 40 -1.25 -4.29 6.54
CA VAL A 40 -1.85 -3.82 7.79
C VAL A 40 -3.34 -3.52 7.60
N TRP A 41 -3.74 -2.92 6.46
CA TRP A 41 -5.14 -2.68 6.15
C TRP A 41 -5.94 -3.98 6.13
N ALA A 42 -5.46 -4.96 5.38
CA ALA A 42 -6.23 -6.18 5.22
C ALA A 42 -6.16 -7.06 6.48
N PHE A 43 -5.10 -6.91 7.27
CA PHE A 43 -5.03 -7.48 8.62
C PHE A 43 -6.22 -7.01 9.46
N PHE A 44 -6.46 -5.70 9.55
CA PHE A 44 -7.60 -5.17 10.31
C PHE A 44 -8.94 -5.37 9.62
N TRP A 45 -8.99 -5.43 8.29
CA TRP A 45 -10.19 -5.83 7.55
C TRP A 45 -10.63 -7.27 7.89
N GLY A 46 -9.65 -8.18 8.00
CA GLY A 46 -9.89 -9.57 8.37
C GLY A 46 -10.32 -9.76 9.83
N ASN A 47 -9.96 -8.82 10.72
CA ASN A 47 -10.22 -8.91 12.16
C ASN A 47 -11.42 -8.08 12.64
N GLY A 48 -11.61 -6.85 12.14
CA GLY A 48 -12.71 -5.96 12.52
C GLY A 48 -13.93 -6.07 11.62
N ASP A 49 -15.12 -6.32 12.19
CA ASP A 49 -16.36 -6.53 11.43
C ASP A 49 -16.73 -5.32 10.56
N THR A 50 -16.47 -4.12 11.06
CA THR A 50 -16.82 -2.87 10.39
C THR A 50 -15.62 -2.20 9.72
N PHE A 51 -14.40 -2.72 9.85
CA PHE A 51 -13.18 -2.01 9.42
C PHE A 51 -13.14 -1.75 7.90
N GLY A 52 -13.71 -2.67 7.11
CA GLY A 52 -13.80 -2.54 5.65
C GLY A 52 -14.91 -1.65 5.11
N THR A 53 -15.71 -1.04 5.98
CA THR A 53 -16.80 -0.15 5.56
C THR A 53 -16.26 1.21 5.15
N ALA A 54 -17.04 1.94 4.36
CA ALA A 54 -16.68 3.30 3.97
C ALA A 54 -16.60 4.25 5.18
N GLY A 55 -17.47 4.09 6.18
CA GLY A 55 -17.40 4.85 7.43
C GLY A 55 -16.09 4.62 8.20
N SER A 56 -15.69 3.36 8.40
CA SER A 56 -14.38 3.05 9.02
C SER A 56 -13.21 3.56 8.19
N THR A 57 -13.33 3.51 6.86
CA THR A 57 -12.35 4.08 5.93
C THR A 57 -12.20 5.59 6.12
N ALA A 58 -13.31 6.31 6.16
CA ALA A 58 -13.31 7.74 6.44
C ALA A 58 -12.69 8.05 7.81
N ASN A 59 -12.99 7.25 8.84
CA ASN A 59 -12.45 7.43 10.19
C ASN A 59 -10.93 7.28 10.25
N PHE A 60 -10.35 6.23 9.64
CA PHE A 60 -8.88 6.10 9.64
C PHE A 60 -8.21 7.07 8.69
N LEU A 61 -8.84 7.47 7.59
CA LEU A 61 -8.28 8.51 6.72
C LEU A 61 -8.28 9.88 7.40
N ASP A 62 -9.28 10.18 8.24
CA ASP A 62 -9.30 11.41 9.04
C ASP A 62 -8.18 11.46 10.08
N VAL A 63 -7.80 10.32 10.67
CA VAL A 63 -6.61 10.23 11.53
C VAL A 63 -5.32 10.30 10.71
N ALA A 64 -5.30 9.68 9.52
CA ALA A 64 -4.15 9.68 8.64
C ALA A 64 -3.83 11.07 8.08
N ALA A 65 -4.84 11.89 7.80
CA ALA A 65 -4.68 13.19 7.15
C ALA A 65 -3.76 14.18 7.89
N PRO A 66 -4.01 14.55 9.17
CA PRO A 66 -3.13 15.48 9.88
C PRO A 66 -1.73 14.89 10.10
N LEU A 67 -1.63 13.58 10.38
CA LEU A 67 -0.35 12.88 10.47
C LEU A 67 0.41 12.92 9.14
N GLY A 68 -0.30 12.74 8.04
CA GLY A 68 0.22 12.70 6.68
C GLY A 68 0.73 14.05 6.21
N ILE A 69 -0.03 15.13 6.44
CA ILE A 69 0.40 16.51 6.14
C ILE A 69 1.74 16.81 6.83
N MET A 70 1.86 16.46 8.11
CA MET A 70 3.12 16.63 8.85
C MET A 70 4.21 15.68 8.39
N ALA A 71 3.89 14.41 8.13
CA ALA A 71 4.85 13.42 7.66
C ALA A 71 5.47 13.83 6.31
N ILE A 72 4.72 14.50 5.43
CA ILE A 72 5.23 15.04 4.16
C ILE A 72 6.28 16.13 4.42
N ALA A 73 5.98 17.08 5.30
CA ALA A 73 6.89 18.17 5.61
C ALA A 73 8.17 17.67 6.29
N VAL A 74 8.00 16.80 7.29
CA VAL A 74 9.10 16.14 8.01
C VAL A 74 9.91 15.26 7.05
N ALA A 75 9.28 14.54 6.12
CA ALA A 75 10.00 13.75 5.12
C ALA A 75 10.86 14.62 4.21
N LEU A 76 10.37 15.75 3.72
CA LEU A 76 11.17 16.68 2.91
C LEU A 76 12.38 17.21 3.70
N LEU A 77 12.19 17.56 4.96
CA LEU A 77 13.27 18.00 5.85
C LEU A 77 14.31 16.89 6.10
N MET A 78 13.85 15.66 6.40
CA MET A 78 14.70 14.49 6.61
C MET A 78 15.48 14.11 5.35
N ILE A 79 14.86 14.18 4.17
CA ILE A 79 15.58 13.98 2.90
C ILE A 79 16.66 15.04 2.73
N GLY A 80 16.43 16.27 3.21
CA GLY A 80 17.43 17.35 3.29
C GLY A 80 18.51 17.16 4.36
N GLY A 81 18.45 16.07 5.14
CA GLY A 81 19.44 15.69 6.15
C GLY A 81 19.26 16.37 7.50
N GLU A 82 18.05 16.84 7.82
CA GLU A 82 17.76 17.55 9.07
C GLU A 82 16.56 16.98 9.83
N PHE A 83 16.45 17.32 11.12
CA PHE A 83 15.37 16.91 12.02
C PHE A 83 14.69 18.12 12.67
N ASP A 84 13.37 18.06 12.83
CA ASP A 84 12.62 19.09 13.55
C ASP A 84 11.67 18.47 14.58
N LEU A 85 12.08 18.54 15.85
CA LEU A 85 11.25 18.12 16.98
C LEU A 85 10.22 19.19 17.39
N SER A 86 10.44 20.46 17.02
CA SER A 86 9.50 21.53 17.34
C SER A 86 8.20 21.45 16.53
N ALA A 87 8.18 20.65 15.46
CA ALA A 87 7.01 20.40 14.61
C ALA A 87 5.75 19.95 15.39
N GLY A 88 5.91 19.13 16.44
CA GLY A 88 4.80 18.69 17.29
C GLY A 88 4.18 19.84 18.07
N VAL A 89 4.99 20.56 18.86
CA VAL A 89 4.52 21.67 19.69
C VAL A 89 4.03 22.87 18.87
N ILE A 90 4.54 23.10 17.66
CA ILE A 90 4.05 24.15 16.76
C ILE A 90 2.58 23.94 16.39
N THR A 91 2.15 22.69 16.21
CA THR A 91 0.74 22.34 15.96
C THR A 91 -0.16 22.82 17.09
N GLY A 92 0.23 22.62 18.35
CA GLY A 92 -0.49 23.14 19.52
C GLY A 92 -0.38 24.65 19.69
N ALA A 93 0.84 25.19 19.54
CA ALA A 93 1.13 26.61 19.67
C ALA A 93 0.31 27.46 18.71
N THR A 94 0.09 26.95 17.50
CA THR A 94 -0.77 27.58 16.51
C THR A 94 -2.20 27.71 17.01
N GLY A 95 -2.78 26.61 17.49
CA GLY A 95 -4.15 26.64 18.00
C GLY A 95 -4.28 27.59 19.19
N VAL A 96 -3.34 27.56 20.13
CA VAL A 96 -3.30 28.48 21.28
C VAL A 96 -3.18 29.93 20.83
N THR A 97 -2.28 30.23 19.89
CA THR A 97 -2.08 31.59 19.37
C THR A 97 -3.36 32.10 18.70
N ILE A 98 -3.97 31.29 17.83
CA ILE A 98 -5.23 31.64 17.16
C ILE A 98 -6.33 31.84 18.21
N ALA A 99 -6.48 30.93 19.16
CA ALA A 99 -7.52 30.99 20.17
C ALA A 99 -7.37 32.20 21.11
N LEU A 100 -6.15 32.49 21.56
CA LEU A 100 -5.86 33.65 22.40
C LEU A 100 -6.12 34.94 21.65
N MET A 101 -5.69 35.03 20.38
CA MET A 101 -5.95 36.22 19.57
C MET A 101 -7.43 36.38 19.25
N ALA A 102 -8.11 35.30 18.89
CA ALA A 102 -9.52 35.30 18.54
C ALA A 102 -10.38 35.79 19.71
N LYS A 103 -10.07 35.37 20.95
CA LYS A 103 -10.89 35.70 22.12
C LYS A 103 -10.42 36.89 22.96
N TYR A 104 -9.12 37.11 23.08
CA TYR A 104 -8.57 37.98 24.13
C TYR A 104 -7.64 39.08 23.61
N PHE A 105 -7.50 39.26 22.30
CA PHE A 105 -6.61 40.30 21.74
C PHE A 105 -7.13 41.73 21.96
N THR A 106 -8.45 41.89 21.92
CA THR A 106 -9.19 43.15 22.14
C THR A 106 -10.37 42.83 23.06
N ASP A 107 -11.04 43.83 23.63
CA ASP A 107 -12.26 43.65 24.45
C ASP A 107 -13.35 42.79 23.77
N SER A 108 -13.36 42.77 22.43
CA SER A 108 -14.26 41.96 21.60
C SER A 108 -13.60 40.75 20.90
N GLY A 109 -12.32 40.49 21.18
CA GLY A 109 -11.52 39.54 20.39
C GLY A 109 -11.11 40.08 19.01
N SER A 110 -10.36 39.26 18.24
CA SER A 110 -9.96 39.59 16.86
C SER A 110 -10.64 38.67 15.85
N PRO A 111 -10.89 39.13 14.61
CA PRO A 111 -11.50 38.30 13.60
C PRO A 111 -10.56 37.15 13.22
N LEU A 112 -11.13 35.98 12.93
CA LEU A 112 -10.35 34.73 12.84
C LEU A 112 -9.30 34.74 11.72
N TRP A 113 -9.51 35.49 10.64
CA TRP A 113 -8.54 35.62 9.55
C TRP A 113 -7.24 36.31 10.01
N LEU A 114 -7.33 37.31 10.89
CA LEU A 114 -6.18 38.02 11.46
C LEU A 114 -5.40 37.10 12.41
N ALA A 115 -6.12 36.39 13.27
CA ALA A 115 -5.54 35.43 14.21
C ALA A 115 -4.80 34.29 13.48
N ILE A 116 -5.41 33.72 12.43
CA ILE A 116 -4.76 32.72 11.57
C ILE A 116 -3.53 33.33 10.88
N GLY A 117 -3.65 34.50 10.27
CA GLY A 117 -2.52 35.16 9.60
C GLY A 117 -1.32 35.39 10.54
N ALA A 118 -1.58 35.89 11.75
CA ALA A 118 -0.56 36.11 12.76
C ALA A 118 0.12 34.81 13.20
N ALA A 119 -0.66 33.73 13.39
CA ALA A 119 -0.10 32.43 13.75
C ALA A 119 0.81 31.86 12.64
N PHE A 120 0.43 32.02 11.37
CA PHE A 120 1.27 31.60 10.23
C PHE A 120 2.58 32.39 10.15
N ILE A 121 2.55 33.70 10.40
CA ILE A 121 3.75 34.54 10.47
C ILE A 121 4.66 34.06 11.60
N LEU A 122 4.11 33.86 12.80
CA LEU A 122 4.87 33.41 13.96
C LEU A 122 5.52 32.03 13.71
N CYS A 123 4.78 31.08 13.14
CA CYS A 123 5.32 29.77 12.79
C CYS A 123 6.40 29.86 11.70
N GLY A 124 6.21 30.72 10.69
CA GLY A 124 7.23 31.00 9.69
C GLY A 124 8.52 31.55 10.31
N CYS A 125 8.40 32.46 11.28
CA CYS A 125 9.54 33.00 12.03
C CYS A 125 10.26 31.92 12.85
N VAL A 126 9.52 31.01 13.50
CA VAL A 126 10.09 29.87 14.24
C VAL A 126 10.88 28.94 13.31
N GLY A 127 10.30 28.57 12.17
CA GLY A 127 10.99 27.72 11.19
C GLY A 127 12.22 28.40 10.59
N TRP A 128 12.12 29.70 10.31
CA TRP A 128 13.26 30.50 9.87
C TRP A 128 14.35 30.54 10.94
N TRP A 129 13.98 30.74 12.21
CA TRP A 129 14.89 30.78 13.35
C TRP A 129 15.64 29.46 13.53
N ASN A 130 14.93 28.32 13.49
CA ASN A 130 15.53 26.99 13.54
C ASN A 130 16.54 26.79 12.41
N GLY A 131 16.13 27.08 11.17
CA GLY A 131 17.00 26.96 10.00
C GLY A 131 18.20 27.90 10.02
N PHE A 132 18.01 29.14 10.48
CA PHE A 132 19.07 30.12 10.66
C PHE A 132 20.11 29.64 11.67
N LEU A 133 19.68 29.19 12.85
CA LEU A 133 20.57 28.69 13.89
C LEU A 133 21.36 27.47 13.41
N VAL A 134 20.71 26.48 12.79
CA VAL A 134 21.39 25.28 12.26
C VAL A 134 22.44 25.67 11.23
N ASN A 135 22.10 26.55 10.28
CA ASN A 135 23.03 26.95 9.23
C ASN A 135 24.17 27.83 9.73
N ARG A 136 23.93 28.71 10.70
CA ARG A 136 24.93 29.66 11.20
C ARG A 136 25.89 29.02 12.20
N THR A 137 25.37 28.14 13.06
CA THR A 137 26.14 27.55 14.18
C THR A 137 26.75 26.21 13.83
N GLY A 138 26.19 25.48 12.86
CA GLY A 138 26.60 24.10 12.55
C GLY A 138 26.20 23.08 13.62
N LEU A 139 25.39 23.48 14.61
CA LEU A 139 24.86 22.56 15.62
C LEU A 139 23.90 21.54 14.98
N PRO A 140 23.84 20.31 15.51
CA PRO A 140 22.84 19.34 15.09
C PRO A 140 21.42 19.90 15.25
N SER A 141 20.60 19.79 14.20
CA SER A 141 19.22 20.28 14.19
C SER A 141 18.34 19.67 15.27
N PHE A 142 18.61 18.43 15.67
CA PHE A 142 17.96 17.79 16.81
C PHE A 142 18.05 18.65 18.09
N ILE A 143 19.23 19.20 18.40
CA ILE A 143 19.44 20.00 19.62
C ILE A 143 18.76 21.36 19.49
N VAL A 144 18.93 22.03 18.34
CA VAL A 144 18.33 23.34 18.09
C VAL A 144 16.80 23.27 18.20
N THR A 145 16.20 22.28 17.53
CA THR A 145 14.74 22.14 17.51
C THR A 145 14.16 21.60 18.80
N LEU A 146 14.90 20.80 19.57
CA LEU A 146 14.52 20.43 20.94
C LEU A 146 14.54 21.65 21.88
N GLY A 147 15.52 22.55 21.73
CA GLY A 147 15.56 23.82 22.47
C GLY A 147 14.34 24.68 22.16
N THR A 148 14.06 24.89 20.87
CA THR A 148 12.87 25.60 20.39
C THR A 148 11.58 24.93 20.87
N PHE A 149 11.52 23.59 20.89
CA PHE A 149 10.38 22.83 21.41
C PHE A 149 10.07 23.22 22.86
N PHE A 150 11.06 23.21 23.76
CA PHE A 150 10.84 23.57 25.16
C PHE A 150 10.45 25.03 25.35
N VAL A 151 11.05 25.94 24.58
CA VAL A 151 10.71 27.37 24.61
C VAL A 151 9.25 27.59 24.22
N ILE A 152 8.80 27.01 23.10
CA ILE A 152 7.42 27.16 22.62
C ILE A 152 6.44 26.46 23.56
N LYS A 153 6.77 25.27 24.06
CA LYS A 153 5.96 24.54 25.04
C LYS A 153 5.75 25.36 26.31
N GLY A 154 6.83 25.92 26.85
CA GLY A 154 6.78 26.80 28.02
C GLY A 154 5.95 28.05 27.75
N ALA A 155 6.18 28.70 26.61
CA ALA A 155 5.42 29.88 26.20
C ALA A 155 3.92 29.61 26.10
N ASN A 156 3.51 28.52 25.43
CA ASN A 156 2.09 28.12 25.32
C ASN A 156 1.42 28.00 26.69
N LEU A 157 2.07 27.31 27.64
CA LEU A 157 1.53 27.12 28.97
C LEU A 157 1.43 28.44 29.75
N VAL A 158 2.47 29.29 29.66
CA VAL A 158 2.51 30.57 30.38
C VAL A 158 1.48 31.54 29.83
N PHE A 159 1.42 31.73 28.52
CA PHE A 159 0.48 32.66 27.90
C PHE A 159 -0.97 32.20 28.05
N ALA A 160 -1.27 30.91 27.84
CA ALA A 160 -2.63 30.40 28.03
C ALA A 160 -3.13 30.63 29.46
N LYS A 161 -2.31 30.31 30.47
CA LYS A 161 -2.67 30.52 31.87
C LYS A 161 -2.77 32.00 32.24
N ARG A 162 -1.88 32.85 31.73
CA ARG A 162 -1.85 34.27 32.08
C ARG A 162 -3.03 35.04 31.50
N VAL A 163 -3.54 34.62 30.33
CA VAL A 163 -4.60 35.33 29.62
C VAL A 163 -5.99 34.76 29.92
N ASN A 164 -6.12 33.44 30.11
CA ASN A 164 -7.42 32.76 30.25
C ASN A 164 -7.58 32.01 31.60
N ASP A 165 -6.62 32.10 32.52
CA ASP A 165 -6.58 31.35 33.80
C ASP A 165 -6.68 29.81 33.67
N LYS A 166 -6.70 29.29 32.43
CA LYS A 166 -6.88 27.88 32.08
C LYS A 166 -5.90 27.48 31.00
N VAL A 167 -5.54 26.20 30.98
CA VAL A 167 -4.68 25.61 29.93
C VAL A 167 -5.45 25.19 28.67
N ASN A 168 -6.78 25.20 28.73
CA ASN A 168 -7.67 24.89 27.61
C ASN A 168 -8.48 26.14 27.25
N ILE A 169 -8.56 26.45 25.95
CA ILE A 169 -9.36 27.54 25.41
C ILE A 169 -10.43 26.91 24.50
N SER A 170 -11.70 27.18 24.78
CA SER A 170 -12.87 26.62 24.09
C SER A 170 -13.74 27.70 23.45
N ASP A 171 -14.78 27.28 22.74
CA ASP A 171 -15.88 28.12 22.21
C ASP A 171 -15.38 29.17 21.22
N ILE A 172 -14.53 28.73 20.27
CA ILE A 172 -13.98 29.56 19.19
C ILE A 172 -15.04 29.84 18.12
N ASP A 173 -16.13 29.08 18.12
CA ASP A 173 -17.25 29.16 17.18
C ASP A 173 -18.07 30.44 17.29
N GLU A 174 -17.95 31.15 18.41
CA GLU A 174 -18.52 32.48 18.61
C GLU A 174 -17.77 33.59 17.85
N THR A 175 -16.55 33.31 17.35
CA THR A 175 -15.69 34.31 16.69
C THR A 175 -16.13 34.58 15.25
N GLU A 176 -16.01 35.83 14.82
CA GLU A 176 -16.25 36.23 13.43
C GLU A 176 -15.40 35.40 12.44
N GLY A 177 -16.07 34.84 11.41
CA GLY A 177 -15.45 34.07 10.35
C GLY A 177 -15.29 32.57 10.64
N PHE A 178 -15.67 32.08 11.83
CA PHE A 178 -15.50 30.67 12.20
C PHE A 178 -16.18 29.70 11.23
N LYS A 179 -17.43 29.95 10.82
CA LYS A 179 -18.16 29.06 9.89
C LYS A 179 -17.41 28.87 8.57
N PHE A 180 -16.84 29.94 8.02
CA PHE A 180 -16.05 29.90 6.80
C PHE A 180 -14.78 29.06 6.98
N PHE A 181 -13.98 29.37 8.00
CA PHE A 181 -12.72 28.65 8.24
C PHE A 181 -12.94 27.20 8.68
N LYS A 182 -14.01 26.91 9.42
CA LYS A 182 -14.43 25.54 9.71
C LYS A 182 -14.76 24.78 8.43
N ALA A 183 -15.50 25.37 7.49
CA ALA A 183 -15.75 24.73 6.20
C ALA A 183 -14.46 24.45 5.41
N VAL A 184 -13.52 25.40 5.40
CA VAL A 184 -12.24 25.28 4.66
C VAL A 184 -11.29 24.25 5.28
N PHE A 185 -11.12 24.23 6.60
CA PHE A 185 -10.11 23.41 7.26
C PHE A 185 -10.65 22.09 7.85
N ALA A 186 -11.90 22.09 8.29
CA ALA A 186 -12.52 21.00 9.05
C ALA A 186 -13.93 20.63 8.55
N GLY A 187 -14.27 21.00 7.31
CA GLY A 187 -15.58 20.73 6.72
C GLY A 187 -15.88 19.23 6.66
N GLU A 188 -17.13 18.87 6.87
CA GLU A 188 -17.63 17.50 6.75
C GLU A 188 -18.39 17.38 5.44
N ASN A 189 -17.91 16.52 4.53
CA ASN A 189 -18.56 16.30 3.24
C ASN A 189 -19.25 14.93 3.27
N VAL A 190 -20.56 14.95 3.07
CA VAL A 190 -21.38 13.77 2.82
C VAL A 190 -21.82 13.84 1.38
N PHE A 191 -21.34 12.92 0.55
CA PHE A 191 -21.75 12.85 -0.85
C PHE A 191 -22.95 11.93 -0.95
N GLU A 192 -24.04 12.42 -1.53
CA GLU A 192 -25.24 11.61 -1.75
C GLU A 192 -24.93 10.41 -2.64
N ASP A 193 -25.45 9.24 -2.26
CA ASP A 193 -25.35 8.06 -3.10
C ASP A 193 -26.10 8.30 -4.42
N TRP A 194 -25.49 7.90 -5.52
CA TRP A 194 -26.04 8.10 -6.86
C TRP A 194 -26.28 6.74 -7.52
N ARG A 195 -27.39 6.64 -8.26
CA ARG A 195 -27.96 5.38 -8.77
C ARG A 195 -26.97 4.47 -9.50
N PHE A 196 -25.95 5.01 -10.14
CA PHE A 196 -25.00 4.26 -10.98
C PHE A 196 -23.64 4.00 -10.33
N ARG A 197 -23.44 4.34 -9.04
CA ARG A 197 -22.17 4.16 -8.32
C ARG A 197 -21.59 2.76 -8.45
N ASP A 198 -22.39 1.75 -8.11
CA ASP A 198 -21.93 0.36 -8.06
C ASP A 198 -21.63 -0.17 -9.47
N GLN A 199 -22.41 0.24 -10.47
CA GLN A 199 -22.15 -0.08 -11.87
C GLN A 199 -20.84 0.55 -12.35
N ALA A 200 -20.60 1.82 -12.02
CA ALA A 200 -19.35 2.51 -12.34
C ALA A 200 -18.14 1.86 -11.64
N PHE A 201 -18.30 1.36 -10.40
CA PHE A 201 -17.25 0.62 -9.71
C PHE A 201 -16.93 -0.70 -10.40
N ILE A 202 -17.96 -1.46 -10.78
CA ILE A 202 -17.81 -2.75 -11.45
C ILE A 202 -17.15 -2.57 -12.82
N ILE A 203 -17.64 -1.64 -13.64
CA ILE A 203 -17.08 -1.35 -14.97
C ILE A 203 -15.62 -0.90 -14.84
N GLY A 204 -15.35 0.03 -13.92
CA GLY A 204 -13.99 0.49 -13.64
C GLY A 204 -13.08 -0.64 -13.14
N GLY A 205 -13.58 -1.53 -12.29
CA GLY A 205 -12.85 -2.71 -11.82
C GLY A 205 -12.51 -3.70 -12.93
N LEU A 206 -13.47 -3.99 -13.82
CA LEU A 206 -13.24 -4.86 -14.98
C LEU A 206 -12.23 -4.24 -15.97
N LEU A 207 -12.36 -2.94 -16.25
CA LEU A 207 -11.41 -2.21 -17.11
C LEU A 207 -10.01 -2.15 -16.50
N CYS A 208 -9.92 -1.89 -15.19
CA CYS A 208 -8.66 -1.94 -14.44
C CYS A 208 -7.98 -3.30 -14.59
N GLY A 209 -8.70 -4.38 -14.30
CA GLY A 209 -8.19 -5.75 -14.46
C GLY A 209 -7.74 -6.06 -15.88
N ALA A 210 -8.56 -5.73 -16.88
CA ALA A 210 -8.25 -5.97 -18.29
C ALA A 210 -7.00 -5.20 -18.77
N LEU A 211 -6.88 -3.91 -18.41
CA LEU A 211 -5.75 -3.08 -18.81
C LEU A 211 -4.45 -3.47 -18.11
N LEU A 212 -4.52 -3.82 -16.82
CA LEU A 212 -3.39 -4.38 -16.10
C LEU A 212 -2.92 -5.67 -16.78
N ILE A 213 -3.80 -6.66 -16.96
CA ILE A 213 -3.42 -7.93 -17.62
C ILE A 213 -2.84 -7.67 -19.02
N ALA A 214 -3.49 -6.85 -19.84
CA ALA A 214 -3.04 -6.57 -21.20
C ALA A 214 -1.67 -5.87 -21.24
N GLY A 215 -1.48 -4.84 -20.43
CA GLY A 215 -0.21 -4.10 -20.38
C GLY A 215 0.97 -4.95 -19.96
N LEU A 216 0.69 -5.95 -19.14
CA LEU A 216 1.69 -6.81 -18.53
C LEU A 216 2.06 -7.99 -19.41
N LEU A 217 1.10 -8.53 -20.15
CA LEU A 217 1.36 -9.45 -21.25
C LEU A 217 2.16 -8.78 -22.38
N GLU A 218 1.85 -7.52 -22.72
CA GLU A 218 2.60 -6.73 -23.72
C GLU A 218 4.06 -6.49 -23.32
N GLN A 219 4.37 -6.38 -22.03
CA GLN A 219 5.75 -6.24 -21.54
C GLN A 219 6.53 -7.56 -21.49
N SER A 220 5.84 -8.70 -21.57
CA SER A 220 6.45 -10.00 -21.25
C SER A 220 6.51 -10.99 -22.41
N LEU A 221 5.62 -10.87 -23.38
CA LEU A 221 5.51 -11.81 -24.49
C LEU A 221 5.97 -11.17 -25.80
N VAL A 222 6.46 -11.99 -26.72
CA VAL A 222 6.86 -11.55 -28.06
C VAL A 222 5.60 -11.38 -28.93
N ARG A 223 5.46 -10.20 -29.54
CA ARG A 223 4.35 -9.88 -30.45
C ARG A 223 4.46 -10.68 -31.74
N ARG A 224 3.33 -11.22 -32.18
CA ARG A 224 3.20 -11.83 -33.51
C ARG A 224 3.14 -10.75 -34.59
N ALA A 225 3.71 -11.05 -35.77
CA ALA A 225 3.68 -10.15 -36.93
C ALA A 225 2.25 -9.86 -37.44
N ALA A 226 1.40 -10.88 -37.56
CA ALA A 226 0.00 -10.77 -37.97
C ALA A 226 -0.94 -11.28 -36.87
N ARG A 227 -2.08 -10.59 -36.65
CA ARG A 227 -3.06 -11.04 -35.65
C ARG A 227 -3.77 -12.33 -36.08
N ASN A 228 -4.04 -13.22 -35.14
CA ASN A 228 -4.95 -14.35 -35.36
C ASN A 228 -6.39 -13.91 -35.07
N THR A 229 -7.17 -13.70 -36.14
CA THR A 229 -8.56 -13.22 -36.08
C THR A 229 -9.51 -14.21 -35.40
N GLY A 230 -9.32 -15.52 -35.58
CA GLY A 230 -10.14 -16.54 -34.92
C GLY A 230 -9.97 -16.53 -33.40
N ALA A 231 -8.73 -16.39 -32.93
CA ALA A 231 -8.44 -16.25 -31.50
C ALA A 231 -9.00 -14.94 -30.91
N LEU A 232 -9.02 -13.86 -31.71
CA LEU A 232 -9.61 -12.58 -31.31
C LEU A 232 -11.14 -12.67 -31.16
N LEU A 233 -11.82 -13.38 -32.05
CA LEU A 233 -13.26 -13.66 -31.91
C LEU A 233 -13.55 -14.46 -30.64
N GLY A 234 -12.73 -15.48 -30.36
CA GLY A 234 -12.80 -16.23 -29.11
C GLY A 234 -12.64 -15.35 -27.86
N SER A 235 -11.75 -14.35 -27.91
CA SER A 235 -11.57 -13.44 -26.77
C SER A 235 -12.75 -12.51 -26.55
N ILE A 236 -13.39 -12.04 -27.63
CA ILE A 236 -14.61 -11.21 -27.57
C ILE A 236 -15.77 -12.01 -26.97
N ILE A 237 -15.94 -13.28 -27.36
CA ILE A 237 -16.94 -14.18 -26.79
C ILE A 237 -16.69 -14.37 -25.29
N GLY A 238 -15.43 -14.61 -24.89
CA GLY A 238 -15.05 -14.71 -23.48
C GLY A 238 -15.36 -13.43 -22.70
N LEU A 239 -15.07 -12.27 -23.27
CA LEU A 239 -15.37 -10.98 -22.64
C LEU A 239 -16.88 -10.74 -22.51
N ALA A 240 -17.67 -11.11 -23.52
CA ALA A 240 -19.12 -11.03 -23.46
C ALA A 240 -19.69 -11.95 -22.36
N ALA A 241 -19.16 -13.17 -22.23
CA ALA A 241 -19.52 -14.09 -21.15
C ALA A 241 -19.15 -13.52 -19.76
N LEU A 242 -17.97 -12.90 -19.61
CA LEU A 242 -17.57 -12.22 -18.38
C LEU A 242 -18.55 -11.10 -17.99
N VAL A 243 -18.84 -10.20 -18.93
CA VAL A 243 -19.76 -9.08 -18.71
C VAL A 243 -21.18 -9.58 -18.41
N THR A 244 -21.64 -10.61 -19.12
CA THR A 244 -22.96 -11.21 -18.90
C THR A 244 -23.05 -11.88 -17.53
N GLY A 245 -22.03 -12.66 -17.14
CA GLY A 245 -21.97 -13.30 -15.82
C GLY A 245 -21.99 -12.27 -14.69
N VAL A 246 -21.20 -11.20 -14.79
CA VAL A 246 -21.21 -10.11 -13.80
C VAL A 246 -22.55 -9.36 -13.80
N GLY A 247 -23.15 -9.14 -14.96
CA GLY A 247 -24.45 -8.49 -15.09
C GLY A 247 -25.60 -9.30 -14.47
N ILE A 248 -25.59 -10.63 -14.63
CA ILE A 248 -26.57 -11.52 -14.01
C ILE A 248 -26.37 -11.53 -12.49
N LEU A 249 -25.12 -11.66 -12.01
CA LEU A 249 -24.78 -11.59 -10.57
C LEU A 249 -25.32 -10.33 -9.88
N HIS A 250 -25.44 -9.22 -10.61
CA HIS A 250 -25.97 -7.97 -10.07
C HIS A 250 -27.50 -7.87 -10.12
N ARG A 251 -28.18 -8.75 -10.87
CA ARG A 251 -29.63 -8.74 -11.06
C ARG A 251 -30.34 -9.92 -10.38
N THR A 252 -29.60 -10.92 -9.91
CA THR A 252 -30.17 -12.14 -9.31
C THR A 252 -29.72 -12.31 -7.87
N ASP A 253 -30.67 -12.58 -6.98
CA ASP A 253 -30.38 -12.97 -5.59
C ASP A 253 -30.45 -14.50 -5.37
N SER A 254 -30.80 -15.27 -6.42
CA SER A 254 -30.93 -16.71 -6.32
C SER A 254 -29.55 -17.39 -6.22
N VAL A 255 -29.44 -18.39 -5.34
CA VAL A 255 -28.19 -19.14 -5.13
C VAL A 255 -27.73 -19.83 -6.42
N ALA A 256 -28.67 -20.47 -7.13
CA ALA A 256 -28.38 -21.16 -8.38
C ALA A 256 -28.01 -20.20 -9.51
N GLY A 257 -28.73 -19.07 -9.63
CA GLY A 257 -28.42 -18.03 -10.62
C GLY A 257 -27.04 -17.42 -10.40
N ASN A 258 -26.70 -17.11 -9.15
CA ASN A 258 -25.39 -16.57 -8.78
C ASN A 258 -24.24 -17.56 -9.00
N ALA A 259 -24.47 -18.85 -8.74
CA ALA A 259 -23.47 -19.89 -9.02
C ALA A 259 -23.21 -20.00 -10.53
N LEU A 260 -24.26 -20.11 -11.34
CA LEU A 260 -24.14 -20.19 -12.81
C LEU A 260 -23.48 -18.94 -13.39
N ALA A 261 -23.94 -17.76 -12.98
CA ALA A 261 -23.41 -16.48 -13.43
C ALA A 261 -21.92 -16.31 -13.06
N GLY A 262 -21.54 -16.75 -11.85
CA GLY A 262 -20.14 -16.77 -11.42
C GLY A 262 -19.27 -17.71 -12.27
N VAL A 263 -19.74 -18.93 -12.58
CA VAL A 263 -19.03 -19.87 -13.45
C VAL A 263 -18.87 -19.31 -14.86
N VAL A 264 -19.96 -18.79 -15.46
CA VAL A 264 -19.93 -18.15 -16.77
C VAL A 264 -18.95 -16.97 -16.77
N GLY A 265 -18.95 -16.17 -15.72
CA GLY A 265 -18.04 -15.05 -15.54
C GLY A 265 -16.56 -15.47 -15.52
N LEU A 266 -16.21 -16.44 -14.67
CA LEU A 266 -14.84 -16.92 -14.49
C LEU A 266 -14.32 -17.65 -15.73
N VAL A 267 -15.14 -18.50 -16.36
CA VAL A 267 -14.77 -19.17 -17.61
C VAL A 267 -14.62 -18.15 -18.74
N GLY A 268 -15.54 -17.19 -18.83
CA GLY A 268 -15.46 -16.08 -19.77
C GLY A 268 -14.16 -15.29 -19.62
N MET A 269 -13.75 -15.00 -18.38
CA MET A 269 -12.46 -14.36 -18.09
C MET A 269 -11.26 -15.18 -18.60
N ILE A 270 -11.22 -16.48 -18.34
CA ILE A 270 -10.14 -17.36 -18.82
C ILE A 270 -10.08 -17.34 -20.35
N VAL A 271 -11.23 -17.51 -21.01
CA VAL A 271 -11.32 -17.51 -22.48
C VAL A 271 -10.92 -16.16 -23.07
N ALA A 272 -11.32 -15.05 -22.44
CA ALA A 272 -10.96 -13.70 -22.86
C ALA A 272 -9.43 -13.51 -22.83
N ILE A 273 -8.77 -13.88 -21.72
CA ILE A 273 -7.32 -13.72 -21.55
C ILE A 273 -6.56 -14.61 -22.54
N VAL A 274 -6.92 -15.89 -22.62
CA VAL A 274 -6.23 -16.88 -23.48
C VAL A 274 -6.47 -16.60 -24.96
N GLY A 275 -7.70 -16.21 -25.35
CA GLY A 275 -8.02 -15.83 -26.71
C GLY A 275 -7.28 -14.57 -27.13
N TRP A 276 -7.24 -13.55 -26.27
CA TRP A 276 -6.56 -12.30 -26.58
C TRP A 276 -5.05 -12.52 -26.70
N SER A 277 -4.45 -13.31 -25.80
CA SER A 277 -3.02 -13.64 -25.89
C SER A 277 -2.71 -14.43 -27.17
N ALA A 278 -3.54 -15.42 -27.51
CA ALA A 278 -3.40 -16.22 -28.71
C ALA A 278 -3.56 -15.40 -30.00
N SER A 279 -4.36 -14.34 -29.97
CA SER A 279 -4.53 -13.42 -31.10
C SER A 279 -3.29 -12.53 -31.34
N ARG A 280 -2.54 -12.22 -30.28
CA ARG A 280 -1.57 -11.12 -30.25
C ARG A 280 -0.11 -11.56 -30.20
N PHE A 281 0.19 -12.70 -29.57
CA PHE A 281 1.57 -13.12 -29.27
C PHE A 281 1.98 -14.38 -30.04
N GLU A 282 3.30 -14.55 -30.18
CA GLU A 282 3.90 -15.71 -30.84
C GLU A 282 3.74 -16.98 -30.02
N SER A 283 3.54 -18.10 -30.71
CA SER A 283 3.43 -19.41 -30.08
C SER A 283 4.80 -20.06 -29.89
N ARG A 284 4.97 -20.78 -28.78
CA ARG A 284 6.16 -21.57 -28.45
C ARG A 284 5.93 -23.04 -28.86
N ASP A 285 7.02 -23.72 -29.24
CA ASP A 285 7.02 -25.17 -29.45
C ASP A 285 6.72 -25.95 -28.17
N ALA A 286 5.98 -27.05 -28.34
CA ALA A 286 5.63 -27.93 -27.24
C ALA A 286 6.84 -28.77 -26.80
N LEU A 287 7.13 -28.76 -25.50
CA LEU A 287 8.09 -29.68 -24.91
C LEU A 287 7.40 -31.03 -24.64
N THR A 288 8.07 -32.12 -25.03
CA THR A 288 7.61 -33.49 -24.82
C THR A 288 8.60 -34.25 -23.95
N GLY A 289 8.20 -34.50 -22.70
CA GLY A 289 8.99 -35.26 -21.74
C GLY A 289 8.11 -35.93 -20.69
N SER A 290 8.65 -36.95 -20.02
CA SER A 290 7.98 -37.68 -18.94
C SER A 290 7.99 -36.88 -17.63
N LEU A 291 7.09 -37.21 -16.71
CA LEU A 291 6.97 -36.54 -15.42
C LEU A 291 8.11 -36.97 -14.49
N PRO A 292 8.98 -36.06 -14.01
CA PRO A 292 10.00 -36.42 -13.03
C PRO A 292 9.38 -36.86 -11.70
N SER A 293 10.01 -37.82 -11.02
CA SER A 293 9.52 -38.36 -9.73
C SER A 293 9.40 -37.27 -8.65
N GLN A 294 10.32 -36.31 -8.62
CA GLN A 294 10.28 -35.15 -7.73
C GLN A 294 9.02 -34.29 -7.96
N VAL A 295 8.61 -34.09 -9.21
CA VAL A 295 7.41 -33.31 -9.55
C VAL A 295 6.15 -34.04 -9.09
N ARG A 296 6.11 -35.37 -9.25
CA ARG A 296 5.01 -36.20 -8.75
C ARG A 296 4.82 -36.05 -7.25
N ASN A 297 5.91 -36.11 -6.47
CA ASN A 297 5.84 -35.99 -5.01
C ASN A 297 5.36 -34.59 -4.58
N LEU A 298 5.82 -33.54 -5.25
CA LEU A 298 5.38 -32.16 -4.98
C LEU A 298 3.90 -31.96 -5.37
N ALA A 299 3.45 -32.51 -6.50
CA ALA A 299 2.05 -32.43 -6.90
C ALA A 299 1.13 -33.18 -5.91
N LEU A 300 1.54 -34.37 -5.46
CA LEU A 300 0.83 -35.13 -4.43
C LEU A 300 0.77 -34.39 -3.10
N ALA A 301 1.89 -33.81 -2.65
CA ALA A 301 1.92 -32.97 -1.45
C ALA A 301 0.98 -31.74 -1.59
N GLY A 302 0.89 -31.16 -2.79
CA GLY A 302 -0.05 -30.09 -3.11
C GLY A 302 -1.52 -30.52 -2.95
N ILE A 303 -1.87 -31.68 -3.48
CA ILE A 303 -3.23 -32.25 -3.37
C ILE A 303 -3.55 -32.54 -1.90
N VAL A 304 -2.65 -33.21 -1.17
CA VAL A 304 -2.84 -33.52 0.26
C VAL A 304 -3.00 -32.24 1.08
N GLY A 305 -2.14 -31.23 0.88
CA GLY A 305 -2.26 -29.95 1.58
C GLY A 305 -3.58 -29.24 1.30
N SER A 306 -4.09 -29.31 0.06
CA SER A 306 -5.39 -28.73 -0.30
C SER A 306 -6.55 -29.48 0.33
N ALA A 307 -6.46 -30.81 0.44
CA ALA A 307 -7.44 -31.64 1.13
C ALA A 307 -7.46 -31.35 2.63
N VAL A 308 -6.28 -31.25 3.27
CA VAL A 308 -6.16 -30.85 4.68
C VAL A 308 -6.76 -29.46 4.90
N ALA A 309 -6.49 -28.51 4.00
CA ALA A 309 -7.05 -27.17 4.07
C ALA A 309 -8.58 -27.19 3.97
N SER A 310 -9.13 -28.05 3.12
CA SER A 310 -10.57 -28.11 2.86
C SER A 310 -11.34 -28.92 3.91
N LEU A 311 -10.66 -29.82 4.64
CA LEU A 311 -11.26 -30.69 5.65
C LEU A 311 -11.03 -30.21 7.08
N ALA A 312 -10.21 -29.18 7.31
CA ALA A 312 -9.94 -28.66 8.65
C ALA A 312 -11.22 -28.22 9.40
N GLY A 313 -12.26 -27.78 8.69
CA GLY A 313 -13.59 -27.50 9.26
C GLY A 313 -14.34 -28.68 9.83
N GLN A 314 -13.97 -29.90 9.45
CA GLN A 314 -14.55 -31.14 9.98
C GLN A 314 -13.78 -31.67 11.19
N VAL A 315 -12.49 -31.30 11.32
CA VAL A 315 -11.60 -31.77 12.39
C VAL A 315 -11.67 -30.86 13.62
N PHE A 316 -11.85 -29.55 13.43
CA PHE A 316 -11.86 -28.56 14.51
C PHE A 316 -13.24 -27.94 14.69
N SER A 317 -13.71 -27.88 15.95
CA SER A 317 -15.04 -27.35 16.31
C SER A 317 -15.31 -25.96 15.74
N ARG A 318 -16.56 -25.74 15.31
CA ARG A 318 -17.06 -24.46 14.79
C ARG A 318 -17.48 -23.46 15.87
N ASP A 319 -17.49 -23.89 17.13
CA ASP A 319 -17.84 -23.03 18.25
C ASP A 319 -16.72 -22.02 18.58
N GLU A 320 -17.02 -20.74 18.42
CA GLU A 320 -16.11 -19.61 18.63
C GLU A 320 -15.81 -19.37 20.12
N ARG A 321 -16.61 -19.97 21.02
CA ARG A 321 -16.46 -19.84 22.48
C ARG A 321 -15.43 -20.81 23.06
N LEU A 322 -15.00 -21.81 22.29
CA LEU A 322 -14.03 -22.79 22.75
C LEU A 322 -12.62 -22.22 22.63
N GLU A 323 -11.99 -21.98 23.77
CA GLU A 323 -10.58 -21.63 23.85
C GLU A 323 -9.70 -22.87 23.63
N VAL A 324 -8.55 -22.67 23.00
CA VAL A 324 -7.51 -23.71 22.94
C VAL A 324 -6.96 -23.85 24.35
N ARG A 325 -6.81 -25.09 24.86
CA ARG A 325 -6.21 -25.33 26.19
C ARG A 325 -4.93 -24.48 26.36
N PRO A 326 -4.64 -23.94 27.56
CA PRO A 326 -3.52 -23.02 27.80
C PRO A 326 -2.12 -23.66 27.77
N TRP A 327 -2.00 -24.93 27.37
CA TRP A 327 -0.73 -25.67 27.26
C TRP A 327 0.30 -25.08 26.29
N LEU A 328 -0.09 -24.13 25.43
CA LEU A 328 0.81 -23.39 24.55
C LEU A 328 0.97 -21.96 25.10
N PRO A 329 2.17 -21.56 25.54
CA PRO A 329 2.40 -20.20 25.98
C PRO A 329 2.05 -19.21 24.87
N VAL A 330 1.35 -18.12 25.22
CA VAL A 330 0.92 -17.07 24.26
C VAL A 330 2.07 -16.57 23.39
N TRP A 331 3.29 -16.43 23.94
CA TRP A 331 4.46 -16.03 23.15
C TRP A 331 4.85 -17.05 22.07
N LEU A 332 4.77 -18.36 22.36
CA LEU A 332 5.12 -19.43 21.41
C LEU A 332 4.09 -19.51 20.29
N VAL A 333 2.83 -19.25 20.65
CA VAL A 333 1.72 -19.06 19.72
C VAL A 333 2.03 -17.95 18.72
N TRP A 334 2.42 -16.74 19.16
CA TRP A 334 2.85 -15.65 18.26
C TRP A 334 4.10 -16.02 17.43
N VAL A 335 5.07 -16.72 18.00
CA VAL A 335 6.29 -17.15 17.29
C VAL A 335 5.96 -18.10 16.13
N LEU A 336 5.13 -19.12 16.36
CA LEU A 336 4.69 -20.05 15.31
C LEU A 336 3.89 -19.34 14.22
N ALA A 337 3.09 -18.37 14.62
CA ALA A 337 2.25 -17.59 13.74
C ALA A 337 3.08 -16.66 12.84
N ILE A 338 4.02 -15.93 13.44
CA ILE A 338 4.97 -15.08 12.74
C ILE A 338 5.86 -15.93 11.83
N ALA A 339 6.35 -17.08 12.27
CA ALA A 339 7.11 -18.02 11.45
C ALA A 339 6.27 -18.55 10.27
N GLY A 340 5.00 -18.87 10.51
CA GLY A 340 4.04 -19.30 9.48
C GLY A 340 3.73 -18.21 8.45
N GLY A 341 3.54 -16.96 8.88
CA GLY A 341 3.33 -15.80 8.00
C GLY A 341 4.57 -15.40 7.20
N LEU A 342 5.74 -15.41 7.86
CA LEU A 342 7.02 -15.05 7.25
C LEU A 342 7.57 -16.13 6.34
N TYR A 343 7.36 -17.42 6.60
CA TYR A 343 7.97 -18.49 5.80
C TYR A 343 7.55 -18.48 4.31
N PRO A 344 6.28 -18.30 3.93
CA PRO A 344 5.85 -18.12 2.54
C PRO A 344 6.41 -16.84 1.91
N ILE A 345 6.47 -15.75 2.67
CA ILE A 345 7.06 -14.48 2.23
C ILE A 345 8.55 -14.70 1.96
N VAL A 346 9.27 -15.28 2.91
CA VAL A 346 10.70 -15.55 2.86
C VAL A 346 11.02 -16.56 1.78
N THR A 347 10.21 -17.59 1.57
CA THR A 347 10.40 -18.57 0.48
C THR A 347 10.08 -17.96 -0.88
N ALA A 348 9.04 -17.12 -1.01
CA ALA A 348 8.79 -16.35 -2.22
C ALA A 348 9.94 -15.38 -2.51
N VAL A 349 10.45 -14.69 -1.50
CA VAL A 349 11.60 -13.76 -1.56
C VAL A 349 12.94 -14.49 -1.79
N ARG A 350 13.07 -15.73 -1.32
CA ARG A 350 14.22 -16.59 -1.54
C ARG A 350 14.19 -17.24 -2.91
N ASP A 351 13.04 -17.69 -3.40
CA ASP A 351 12.88 -18.17 -4.77
C ASP A 351 13.07 -17.00 -5.76
N LEU A 352 12.64 -15.78 -5.41
CA LEU A 352 13.01 -14.51 -6.08
C LEU A 352 14.53 -14.28 -6.13
N ARG A 353 15.28 -14.79 -5.15
CA ARG A 353 16.74 -14.59 -4.99
C ARG A 353 17.55 -15.69 -5.67
N ASN A 354 17.09 -16.93 -5.57
CA ASN A 354 17.82 -18.12 -6.01
C ASN A 354 17.59 -18.43 -7.49
N GLN A 355 16.62 -17.78 -8.15
CA GLN A 355 16.68 -17.61 -9.58
C GLN A 355 17.80 -16.60 -9.88
N GLU A 356 19.00 -17.10 -10.13
CA GLU A 356 19.88 -16.43 -11.08
C GLU A 356 19.02 -16.02 -12.28
N VAL A 357 19.13 -14.74 -12.63
CA VAL A 357 18.40 -14.06 -13.68
C VAL A 357 18.79 -14.69 -15.02
N SER A 358 18.27 -15.88 -15.29
CA SER A 358 18.24 -16.49 -16.61
C SER A 358 17.29 -15.64 -17.44
N ARG A 359 17.87 -14.62 -18.08
CA ARG A 359 17.41 -13.93 -19.28
C ARG A 359 15.96 -13.41 -19.23
N SER A 360 15.86 -12.12 -18.91
CA SER A 360 15.02 -11.11 -19.59
C SER A 360 13.56 -11.49 -19.93
N GLY A 361 12.61 -10.72 -19.37
CA GLY A 361 11.18 -10.67 -19.75
C GLY A 361 10.19 -11.52 -18.96
N GLY A 362 10.61 -12.64 -18.36
CA GLY A 362 9.71 -13.55 -17.63
C GLY A 362 9.29 -13.09 -16.22
N SER A 363 10.01 -12.14 -15.62
CA SER A 363 9.83 -11.75 -14.21
C SER A 363 8.61 -10.85 -13.96
N ILE A 364 8.09 -10.19 -15.00
CA ILE A 364 6.96 -9.27 -14.89
C ILE A 364 5.66 -10.06 -14.84
N THR A 365 5.38 -10.93 -15.83
CA THR A 365 4.26 -11.90 -15.83
C THR A 365 4.15 -12.67 -14.51
N TRP A 366 5.31 -13.02 -13.94
CA TRP A 366 5.45 -13.66 -12.65
C TRP A 366 4.93 -12.80 -11.48
N LEU A 367 5.25 -11.51 -11.46
CA LEU A 367 4.84 -10.55 -10.42
C LEU A 367 3.34 -10.24 -10.41
N ILE A 368 2.66 -10.52 -11.50
CA ILE A 368 1.32 -9.98 -11.79
C ILE A 368 0.27 -11.07 -11.67
N LEU A 369 0.67 -12.31 -11.94
CA LEU A 369 -0.21 -13.47 -11.91
C LEU A 369 -0.02 -14.29 -10.62
N ARG A 370 1.15 -14.24 -9.96
CA ARG A 370 1.44 -15.03 -8.75
C ARG A 370 1.50 -14.18 -7.48
N LEU A 371 1.94 -12.93 -7.56
CA LEU A 371 2.16 -12.10 -6.37
C LEU A 371 0.85 -11.62 -5.70
N PRO A 372 -0.23 -11.27 -6.40
CA PRO A 372 -1.52 -11.02 -5.75
C PRO A 372 -2.05 -12.27 -5.04
N VAL A 373 -1.86 -13.45 -5.63
CA VAL A 373 -2.26 -14.73 -5.03
C VAL A 373 -1.43 -15.03 -3.79
N ILE A 374 -0.10 -14.88 -3.87
CA ILE A 374 0.80 -15.06 -2.72
C ILE A 374 0.49 -14.02 -1.65
N SER A 375 0.40 -12.74 -2.00
CA SER A 375 0.07 -11.66 -1.07
C SER A 375 -1.27 -11.89 -0.40
N LEU A 376 -2.31 -12.30 -1.12
CA LEU A 376 -3.63 -12.50 -0.56
C LEU A 376 -3.73 -13.76 0.31
N VAL A 377 -3.01 -14.82 -0.06
CA VAL A 377 -2.87 -16.05 0.73
C VAL A 377 -2.04 -15.80 1.99
N THR A 378 -0.93 -15.08 1.88
CA THR A 378 -0.09 -14.62 3.01
C THR A 378 -0.85 -13.67 3.93
N LEU A 379 -1.70 -12.83 3.38
CA LEU A 379 -2.49 -11.85 4.12
C LEU A 379 -3.66 -12.53 4.86
N THR A 380 -4.28 -13.53 4.23
CA THR A 380 -5.22 -14.44 4.90
C THR A 380 -4.53 -15.21 6.03
N LEU A 381 -3.25 -15.55 5.85
CA LEU A 381 -2.43 -16.24 6.85
C LEU A 381 -2.10 -15.34 8.03
N ALA A 382 -1.60 -14.12 7.78
CA ALA A 382 -1.28 -13.12 8.79
C ALA A 382 -2.51 -12.73 9.63
N VAL A 383 -3.70 -12.65 8.99
CA VAL A 383 -4.98 -12.41 9.66
C VAL A 383 -5.34 -13.56 10.62
N SER A 384 -5.16 -14.81 10.17
CA SER A 384 -5.53 -16.01 10.94
C SER A 384 -4.57 -16.29 12.11
N VAL A 385 -3.33 -15.83 11.97
CA VAL A 385 -2.20 -16.05 12.86
C VAL A 385 -2.28 -15.25 14.17
N LEU A 386 -2.96 -14.10 14.20
CA LEU A 386 -3.04 -13.28 15.41
C LEU A 386 -4.29 -13.55 16.27
N GLN A 387 -5.07 -14.59 15.95
CA GLN A 387 -6.32 -14.97 16.64
C GLN A 387 -6.20 -16.23 17.54
N LEU A 388 -4.99 -16.75 17.76
CA LEU A 388 -4.70 -18.12 18.22
C LEU A 388 -5.19 -18.54 19.63
N THR A 389 -6.07 -17.78 20.28
CA THR A 389 -6.64 -18.14 21.59
C THR A 389 -7.87 -19.08 21.46
N THR A 390 -8.50 -19.16 20.28
CA THR A 390 -9.72 -19.97 20.06
C THR A 390 -9.50 -21.18 19.16
N VAL A 391 -10.32 -22.22 19.29
CA VAL A 391 -10.32 -23.40 18.42
C VAL A 391 -10.56 -23.01 16.95
N GLN A 392 -11.36 -21.96 16.73
CA GLN A 392 -11.59 -21.36 15.42
C GLN A 392 -10.30 -20.83 14.78
N ALA A 393 -9.40 -20.22 15.57
CA ALA A 393 -8.16 -19.68 15.05
C ALA A 393 -7.14 -20.77 14.71
N VAL A 394 -7.06 -21.83 15.52
CA VAL A 394 -6.25 -23.01 15.17
C VAL A 394 -6.72 -23.62 13.85
N ARG A 395 -8.03 -23.73 13.66
CA ARG A 395 -8.61 -24.16 12.38
C ARG A 395 -8.19 -23.23 11.24
N ALA A 396 -8.35 -21.92 11.40
CA ALA A 396 -8.01 -20.94 10.37
C ALA A 396 -6.52 -20.99 10.00
N VAL A 397 -5.65 -21.21 10.98
CA VAL A 397 -4.20 -21.42 10.78
C VAL A 397 -3.93 -22.71 10.03
N VAL A 398 -4.60 -23.82 10.36
CA VAL A 398 -4.45 -25.08 9.62
C VAL A 398 -4.91 -24.92 8.18
N ILE A 399 -6.09 -24.34 7.93
CA ILE A 399 -6.60 -24.09 6.58
C ILE A 399 -5.59 -23.29 5.77
N THR A 400 -5.10 -22.21 6.38
CA THR A 400 -4.25 -21.29 5.65
C THR A 400 -2.84 -21.83 5.46
N ALA A 401 -2.20 -22.39 6.50
CA ALA A 401 -0.85 -22.95 6.40
C ALA A 401 -0.79 -24.13 5.42
N SER A 402 -1.78 -25.04 5.47
CA SER A 402 -1.86 -26.16 4.53
C SER A 402 -2.22 -25.70 3.11
N GLY A 403 -3.09 -24.70 2.95
CA GLY A 403 -3.40 -24.08 1.68
C GLY A 403 -2.19 -23.38 1.04
N VAL A 404 -1.38 -22.69 1.84
CA VAL A 404 -0.14 -22.06 1.37
C VAL A 404 0.89 -23.12 0.98
N ALA A 405 1.10 -24.11 1.84
CA ALA A 405 2.02 -25.22 1.56
C ALA A 405 1.62 -25.92 0.26
N ALA A 406 0.31 -26.14 0.05
CA ALA A 406 -0.23 -26.70 -1.17
C ALA A 406 0.08 -25.82 -2.40
N ALA A 407 -0.20 -24.52 -2.31
CA ALA A 407 0.08 -23.57 -3.38
C ALA A 407 1.57 -23.53 -3.75
N VAL A 408 2.47 -23.52 -2.75
CA VAL A 408 3.93 -23.57 -2.94
C VAL A 408 4.38 -24.88 -3.59
N CYS A 409 3.82 -26.02 -3.16
CA CYS A 409 4.13 -27.32 -3.72
C CYS A 409 3.69 -27.42 -5.19
N PHE A 410 2.45 -27.02 -5.51
CA PHE A 410 1.97 -26.95 -6.88
C PHE A 410 2.79 -26.01 -7.74
N TYR A 411 3.15 -24.85 -7.20
CA TYR A 411 3.97 -23.87 -7.87
C TYR A 411 5.34 -24.45 -8.25
N ARG A 412 6.04 -25.09 -7.30
CA ARG A 412 7.35 -25.71 -7.55
C ARG A 412 7.23 -26.88 -8.52
N ALA A 413 6.22 -27.73 -8.35
CA ALA A 413 5.93 -28.83 -9.28
C ALA A 413 5.72 -28.31 -10.70
N ARG A 414 4.90 -27.27 -10.87
CA ARG A 414 4.63 -26.60 -12.16
C ARG A 414 5.91 -26.01 -12.75
N SER A 415 6.72 -25.32 -11.96
CA SER A 415 7.96 -24.69 -12.43
C SER A 415 8.95 -25.70 -13.00
N ILE A 416 9.13 -26.83 -12.30
CA ILE A 416 10.03 -27.92 -12.76
C ILE A 416 9.42 -28.64 -13.97
N ALA A 417 8.11 -28.90 -13.97
CA ALA A 417 7.43 -29.51 -15.12
C ALA A 417 7.58 -28.67 -16.40
N GLY A 418 7.57 -27.34 -16.29
CA GLY A 418 7.68 -26.41 -17.42
C GLY A 418 9.02 -26.44 -18.17
N THR A 419 10.07 -27.03 -17.59
CA THR A 419 11.35 -27.22 -18.27
C THR A 419 11.41 -28.54 -19.05
N VAL A 420 10.49 -29.48 -18.77
CA VAL A 420 10.51 -30.85 -19.32
C VAL A 420 9.33 -31.13 -20.26
N SER A 421 8.12 -30.69 -19.90
CA SER A 421 6.90 -31.03 -20.64
C SER A 421 5.82 -29.96 -20.52
N THR A 422 5.34 -29.48 -21.66
CA THR A 422 4.26 -28.49 -21.72
C THR A 422 2.92 -29.09 -21.26
N MET A 423 2.70 -30.39 -21.50
CA MET A 423 1.49 -31.10 -21.06
C MET A 423 1.39 -31.14 -19.54
N TRP A 424 2.47 -31.56 -18.86
CA TRP A 424 2.50 -31.67 -17.41
C TRP A 424 2.46 -30.30 -16.73
N PHE A 425 3.13 -29.30 -17.30
CA PHE A 425 3.01 -27.91 -16.86
C PHE A 425 1.54 -27.44 -16.84
N ARG A 426 0.79 -27.72 -17.92
CA ARG A 426 -0.62 -27.36 -18.01
C ARG A 426 -1.47 -28.10 -16.99
N ASN A 427 -1.33 -29.42 -16.91
CA ASN A 427 -2.14 -30.25 -16.02
C ASN A 427 -1.95 -29.86 -14.54
N ILE A 428 -0.69 -29.65 -14.10
CA ILE A 428 -0.39 -29.21 -12.73
C ILE A 428 -0.93 -27.79 -12.47
N GLY A 429 -0.82 -26.88 -13.44
CA GLY A 429 -1.38 -25.53 -13.30
C GLY A 429 -2.91 -25.50 -13.21
N VAL A 430 -3.61 -26.37 -13.96
CA VAL A 430 -5.07 -26.53 -13.84
C VAL A 430 -5.46 -27.13 -12.49
N LEU A 431 -4.73 -28.15 -12.03
CA LEU A 431 -4.94 -28.74 -10.69
C LEU A 431 -4.78 -27.70 -9.58
N MET A 432 -3.75 -26.85 -9.68
CA MET A 432 -3.52 -25.74 -8.75
C MET A 432 -4.69 -24.76 -8.76
N GLY A 433 -5.21 -24.38 -9.94
CA GLY A 433 -6.38 -23.51 -10.06
C GLY A 433 -7.64 -24.12 -9.44
N PHE A 434 -7.86 -25.42 -9.64
CA PHE A 434 -8.98 -26.16 -9.05
C PHE A 434 -8.84 -26.25 -7.52
N ALA A 435 -7.63 -26.44 -6.99
CA ALA A 435 -7.37 -26.44 -5.56
C ALA A 435 -7.81 -25.12 -4.89
N PHE A 436 -7.58 -23.97 -5.53
CA PHE A 436 -8.09 -22.68 -5.04
C PHE A 436 -9.63 -22.64 -4.98
N VAL A 437 -10.30 -23.19 -5.99
CA VAL A 437 -11.77 -23.26 -6.03
C VAL A 437 -12.29 -24.15 -4.90
N VAL A 438 -11.69 -25.33 -4.69
CA VAL A 438 -12.09 -26.25 -3.60
C VAL A 438 -11.91 -25.58 -2.23
N VAL A 439 -10.76 -24.94 -1.99
CA VAL A 439 -10.50 -24.21 -0.74
C VAL A 439 -11.48 -23.04 -0.56
N ALA A 440 -11.86 -22.33 -1.63
CA ALA A 440 -12.85 -21.27 -1.58
C ALA A 440 -14.22 -21.79 -1.10
N PHE A 441 -14.71 -22.89 -1.70
CA PHE A 441 -15.98 -23.48 -1.32
C PHE A 441 -15.96 -24.05 0.10
N ALA A 442 -14.85 -24.67 0.51
CA ALA A 442 -14.68 -25.15 1.89
C ALA A 442 -14.77 -23.97 2.89
N LEU A 443 -14.02 -22.89 2.66
CA LEU A 443 -14.07 -21.69 3.49
C LEU A 443 -15.46 -21.06 3.57
N ARG A 444 -16.19 -21.02 2.45
CA ARG A 444 -17.56 -20.48 2.39
C ARG A 444 -18.58 -21.36 3.12
N ALA A 445 -18.40 -22.68 3.09
CA ALA A 445 -19.25 -23.63 3.80
C ALA A 445 -18.99 -23.62 5.30
N ASP A 446 -17.73 -23.37 5.70
CA ASP A 446 -17.31 -23.39 7.10
C ASP A 446 -17.55 -22.07 7.84
N SER A 447 -17.52 -20.93 7.16
CA SER A 447 -17.61 -19.63 7.84
C SER A 447 -19.05 -19.14 8.00
N SER A 448 -19.41 -18.70 9.20
CA SER A 448 -20.62 -17.92 9.50
C SER A 448 -20.46 -16.44 9.15
N ALA A 449 -19.22 -15.93 9.14
CA ALA A 449 -18.91 -14.53 8.96
C ALA A 449 -19.05 -14.07 7.49
N PRO A 450 -19.84 -13.02 7.20
CA PRO A 450 -20.10 -12.55 5.83
C PRO A 450 -18.83 -12.26 5.00
N ARG A 451 -17.79 -11.71 5.61
CA ARG A 451 -16.50 -11.38 4.97
C ARG A 451 -15.73 -12.58 4.45
N PHE A 452 -15.80 -13.71 5.14
CA PHE A 452 -15.15 -14.96 4.71
C PHE A 452 -16.02 -15.71 3.69
N ARG A 453 -17.35 -15.69 3.86
CA ARG A 453 -18.29 -16.30 2.90
C ARG A 453 -18.36 -15.60 1.55
N GLY A 454 -18.23 -14.27 1.53
CA GLY A 454 -18.32 -13.44 0.34
C GLY A 454 -16.95 -12.99 -0.15
N GLY A 455 -16.23 -12.20 0.66
CA GLY A 455 -14.99 -11.53 0.27
C GLY A 455 -13.88 -12.50 -0.12
N ILE A 456 -13.39 -13.30 0.83
CA ILE A 456 -12.29 -14.25 0.58
C ILE A 456 -12.67 -15.30 -0.47
N PHE A 457 -13.92 -15.77 -0.44
CA PHE A 457 -14.47 -16.68 -1.45
C PHE A 457 -14.31 -16.12 -2.87
N SER A 458 -14.81 -14.92 -3.14
CA SER A 458 -14.73 -14.29 -4.46
C SER A 458 -13.29 -14.09 -4.90
N VAL A 459 -12.38 -13.72 -3.99
CA VAL A 459 -10.99 -13.53 -4.35
C VAL A 459 -10.28 -14.85 -4.68
N LEU A 460 -10.52 -15.92 -3.92
CA LEU A 460 -9.94 -17.24 -4.21
C LEU A 460 -10.46 -17.80 -5.55
N LEU A 461 -11.72 -17.54 -5.91
CA LEU A 461 -12.24 -17.91 -7.23
C LEU A 461 -11.57 -17.14 -8.37
N ILE A 462 -11.41 -15.82 -8.23
CA ILE A 462 -10.69 -14.99 -9.21
C ILE A 462 -9.23 -15.44 -9.31
N ALA A 463 -8.58 -15.74 -8.18
CA ALA A 463 -7.23 -16.29 -8.14
C ALA A 463 -7.14 -17.62 -8.89
N GLY A 464 -8.08 -18.56 -8.66
CA GLY A 464 -8.16 -19.82 -9.39
C GLY A 464 -8.29 -19.61 -10.90
N ALA A 465 -9.18 -18.72 -11.35
CA ALA A 465 -9.35 -18.40 -12.76
C ALA A 465 -8.10 -17.76 -13.38
N LEU A 466 -7.44 -16.84 -12.69
CA LEU A 466 -6.18 -16.23 -13.12
C LEU A 466 -5.04 -17.25 -13.19
N VAL A 467 -4.96 -18.18 -12.24
CA VAL A 467 -3.98 -19.28 -12.27
C VAL A 467 -4.20 -20.17 -13.48
N ILE A 468 -5.44 -20.52 -13.81
CA ILE A 468 -5.76 -21.32 -15.00
C ILE A 468 -5.39 -20.53 -16.27
N ALA A 469 -5.87 -19.28 -16.41
CA ALA A 469 -5.57 -18.44 -17.56
C ALA A 469 -4.06 -18.28 -17.77
N SER A 470 -3.31 -17.95 -16.71
CA SER A 470 -1.85 -17.82 -16.76
C SER A 470 -1.16 -19.11 -17.22
N THR A 471 -1.69 -20.27 -16.82
CA THR A 471 -1.15 -21.58 -17.21
C THR A 471 -1.22 -21.76 -18.71
N PHE A 472 -2.35 -21.44 -19.33
CA PHE A 472 -2.50 -21.56 -20.78
C PHE A 472 -1.66 -20.52 -21.55
N VAL A 473 -1.57 -19.30 -21.03
CA VAL A 473 -0.74 -18.25 -21.64
C VAL A 473 0.75 -18.62 -21.60
N GLU A 474 1.28 -19.02 -20.43
CA GLU A 474 2.69 -19.41 -20.25
C GLU A 474 3.04 -20.68 -21.02
N ALA A 475 2.11 -21.63 -21.14
CA ALA A 475 2.32 -22.85 -21.91
C ALA A 475 2.40 -22.60 -23.42
N ARG A 476 1.73 -21.53 -23.91
CA ARG A 476 1.54 -21.27 -25.35
C ARG A 476 2.54 -20.28 -25.92
N HIS A 477 3.06 -19.33 -25.14
CA HIS A 477 3.73 -18.14 -25.70
C HIS A 477 5.22 -18.03 -25.39
N VAL A 478 5.94 -17.40 -26.32
CA VAL A 478 7.38 -17.10 -26.17
C VAL A 478 7.57 -15.87 -25.29
N GLN A 479 8.39 -16.01 -24.24
CA GLN A 479 8.77 -14.90 -23.36
C GLN A 479 9.84 -14.02 -24.02
N ARG A 480 9.71 -12.71 -23.83
CA ARG A 480 10.54 -11.71 -24.49
C ARG A 480 11.91 -11.56 -23.85
N ARG A 481 12.98 -11.98 -24.53
CA ARG A 481 14.36 -11.86 -24.01
C ARG A 481 15.09 -10.56 -24.33
N ASN A 482 14.56 -9.73 -25.23
CA ASN A 482 15.22 -8.50 -25.67
C ASN A 482 14.35 -7.27 -25.37
N PHE A 483 14.98 -6.10 -25.31
CA PHE A 483 14.28 -4.83 -25.13
C PHE A 483 13.46 -4.47 -26.37
N ASP A 484 12.22 -4.02 -26.17
CA ASP A 484 11.38 -3.44 -27.23
C ASP A 484 10.66 -2.20 -26.67
N ALA A 485 11.15 -1.03 -27.06
CA ALA A 485 10.66 0.26 -26.59
C ALA A 485 9.17 0.47 -26.88
N LYS A 486 8.66 0.01 -28.02
CA LYS A 486 7.25 0.24 -28.41
C LYS A 486 6.31 -0.57 -27.52
N SER A 487 6.65 -1.84 -27.29
CA SER A 487 5.84 -2.72 -26.43
C SER A 487 5.92 -2.30 -24.97
N ASP A 488 7.07 -1.81 -24.52
CA ASP A 488 7.26 -1.30 -23.16
C ASP A 488 6.47 -0.03 -22.88
N GLN A 489 6.52 0.94 -23.79
CA GLN A 489 5.75 2.18 -23.66
C GLN A 489 4.24 1.89 -23.65
N LEU A 490 3.76 1.02 -24.55
CA LEU A 490 2.35 0.64 -24.57
C LEU A 490 1.97 -0.06 -23.27
N GLY A 491 2.74 -1.07 -22.85
CA GLY A 491 2.45 -1.82 -21.64
C GLY A 491 2.45 -0.92 -20.40
N GLN A 492 3.40 0.03 -20.31
CA GLN A 492 3.44 0.99 -19.20
C GLN A 492 2.20 1.89 -19.20
N ARG A 493 1.79 2.40 -20.37
CA ARG A 493 0.58 3.23 -20.49
C ARG A 493 -0.67 2.46 -20.07
N LEU A 494 -0.79 1.19 -20.49
CA LEU A 494 -1.92 0.34 -20.12
C LEU A 494 -1.97 0.06 -18.60
N VAL A 495 -0.82 -0.24 -17.98
CA VAL A 495 -0.75 -0.46 -16.53
C VAL A 495 -1.11 0.79 -15.75
N VAL A 496 -0.56 1.95 -16.14
CA VAL A 496 -0.85 3.24 -15.50
C VAL A 496 -2.32 3.60 -15.69
N ALA A 497 -2.87 3.46 -16.89
CA ALA A 497 -4.28 3.72 -17.15
C ALA A 497 -5.19 2.79 -16.34
N GLY A 498 -4.89 1.49 -16.28
CA GLY A 498 -5.61 0.53 -15.46
C GLY A 498 -5.59 0.89 -13.98
N GLY A 499 -4.41 1.25 -13.45
CA GLY A 499 -4.26 1.71 -12.07
C GLY A 499 -5.05 2.98 -11.76
N ILE A 500 -5.04 3.97 -12.65
CA ILE A 500 -5.82 5.21 -12.51
C ILE A 500 -7.32 4.90 -12.51
N ILE A 501 -7.80 4.10 -13.46
CA ILE A 501 -9.22 3.72 -13.54
C ILE A 501 -9.64 2.95 -12.28
N GLY A 502 -8.81 2.02 -11.80
CA GLY A 502 -9.08 1.30 -10.55
C GLY A 502 -9.14 2.23 -9.34
N PHE A 503 -8.23 3.19 -9.24
CA PHE A 503 -8.21 4.19 -8.18
C PHE A 503 -9.46 5.08 -8.21
N VAL A 504 -9.85 5.58 -9.39
CA VAL A 504 -11.06 6.39 -9.57
C VAL A 504 -12.31 5.58 -9.24
N ALA A 505 -12.40 4.33 -9.71
CA ALA A 505 -13.51 3.44 -9.43
C ALA A 505 -13.68 3.18 -7.92
N LEU A 506 -12.57 2.87 -7.23
CA LEU A 506 -12.59 2.69 -5.79
C LEU A 506 -12.92 3.99 -5.05
N GLY A 507 -12.30 5.10 -5.46
CA GLY A 507 -12.50 6.42 -4.87
C GLY A 507 -13.96 6.87 -4.95
N GLN A 508 -14.59 6.76 -6.12
CA GLN A 508 -16.01 7.12 -6.26
C GLN A 508 -16.93 6.17 -5.47
N ARG A 509 -16.64 4.86 -5.42
CA ARG A 509 -17.42 3.95 -4.55
C ARG A 509 -17.33 4.33 -3.08
N LEU A 510 -16.15 4.76 -2.61
CA LEU A 510 -15.95 5.17 -1.23
C LEU A 510 -16.60 6.52 -0.94
N LEU A 511 -16.42 7.52 -1.81
CA LEU A 511 -16.91 8.88 -1.59
C LEU A 511 -18.43 8.95 -1.61
N PHE A 512 -19.09 8.32 -2.59
CA PHE A 512 -20.55 8.32 -2.73
C PHE A 512 -21.18 7.20 -1.88
N SER A 513 -20.90 7.19 -0.60
CA SER A 513 -21.45 6.22 0.36
C SER A 513 -21.82 6.91 1.66
N ASP A 514 -22.30 6.15 2.65
CA ASP A 514 -22.69 6.68 3.98
C ASP A 514 -21.51 7.26 4.81
N GLY A 515 -20.28 7.28 4.26
CA GLY A 515 -19.10 7.80 4.94
C GLY A 515 -19.03 9.34 4.95
N VAL A 516 -18.69 9.91 6.11
CA VAL A 516 -18.42 11.35 6.25
C VAL A 516 -16.96 11.64 5.95
N PHE A 517 -16.66 12.21 4.78
CA PHE A 517 -15.29 12.53 4.38
C PHE A 517 -14.94 13.98 4.75
N ARG A 518 -14.02 14.12 5.70
CA ARG A 518 -13.57 15.43 6.18
C ARG A 518 -12.64 16.11 5.19
N MET A 519 -12.67 17.44 5.18
CA MET A 519 -11.84 18.32 4.35
C MET A 519 -10.33 18.07 4.57
N SER A 520 -9.96 17.58 5.75
CA SER A 520 -8.60 17.17 6.11
C SER A 520 -7.99 16.18 5.11
N ILE A 521 -8.78 15.21 4.63
CA ILE A 521 -8.33 14.19 3.69
C ILE A 521 -7.95 14.82 2.35
N PHE A 522 -8.72 15.80 1.89
CA PHE A 522 -8.47 16.48 0.62
C PHE A 522 -7.23 17.37 0.69
N TRP A 523 -7.02 18.08 1.80
CA TRP A 523 -5.78 18.83 2.03
C TRP A 523 -4.56 17.92 2.07
N TRP A 524 -4.67 16.78 2.74
CA TRP A 524 -3.59 15.81 2.77
C TRP A 524 -3.25 15.28 1.37
N LEU A 525 -4.24 14.91 0.56
CA LEU A 525 -4.02 14.51 -0.83
C LEU A 525 -3.38 15.64 -1.65
N PHE A 526 -3.85 16.87 -1.49
CA PHE A 526 -3.27 18.05 -2.15
C PHE A 526 -1.79 18.22 -1.80
N PHE A 527 -1.44 18.22 -0.51
CA PHE A 527 -0.03 18.34 -0.08
C PHE A 527 0.82 17.14 -0.50
N THR A 528 0.24 15.93 -0.57
CA THR A 528 0.94 14.75 -1.09
C THR A 528 1.31 14.95 -2.55
N ILE A 529 0.36 15.43 -3.37
CA ILE A 529 0.57 15.70 -4.80
C ILE A 529 1.60 16.81 -4.99
N VAL A 530 1.44 17.93 -4.29
CA VAL A 530 2.36 19.09 -4.37
C VAL A 530 3.76 18.71 -3.90
N GLY A 531 3.89 18.05 -2.75
CA GLY A 531 5.19 17.62 -2.22
C GLY A 531 5.87 16.61 -3.13
N SER A 532 5.12 15.65 -3.69
CA SER A 532 5.64 14.69 -4.67
C SER A 532 6.10 15.38 -5.95
N PHE A 533 5.34 16.36 -6.46
CA PHE A 533 5.71 17.16 -7.61
C PHE A 533 6.98 17.97 -7.35
N VAL A 534 7.05 18.67 -6.22
CA VAL A 534 8.25 19.44 -5.83
C VAL A 534 9.47 18.52 -5.75
N LEU A 535 9.36 17.37 -5.09
CA LEU A 535 10.49 16.46 -4.88
C LEU A 535 10.95 15.77 -6.18
N THR A 536 10.03 15.41 -7.08
CA THR A 536 10.35 14.54 -8.24
C THR A 536 10.39 15.26 -9.59
N LYS A 537 9.71 16.41 -9.73
CA LYS A 537 9.56 17.13 -11.01
C LYS A 537 10.21 18.50 -11.05
N THR A 538 10.66 19.04 -9.92
CA THR A 538 11.28 20.38 -9.87
C THR A 538 12.78 20.33 -9.59
N LYS A 539 13.49 21.41 -9.96
CA LYS A 539 14.92 21.59 -9.62
C LYS A 539 15.14 21.60 -8.10
N TYR A 540 14.16 22.09 -7.35
CA TYR A 540 14.23 22.15 -5.90
C TYR A 540 14.36 20.76 -5.26
N GLY A 541 13.67 19.75 -5.81
CA GLY A 541 13.82 18.36 -5.37
C GLY A 541 15.25 17.84 -5.49
N ASN A 542 15.93 18.10 -6.62
CA ASN A 542 17.34 17.75 -6.80
C ASN A 542 18.24 18.44 -5.77
N TRP A 543 17.93 19.69 -5.40
CA TRP A 543 18.66 20.41 -4.36
C TRP A 543 18.47 19.79 -2.98
N ILE A 544 17.24 19.38 -2.62
CA ILE A 544 16.96 18.70 -1.34
C ILE A 544 17.78 17.41 -1.25
N PHE A 545 17.74 16.55 -2.28
CA PHE A 545 18.51 15.30 -2.28
C PHE A 545 20.02 15.54 -2.23
N ALA A 546 20.53 16.51 -2.99
CA ALA A 546 21.97 16.82 -3.02
C ALA A 546 22.45 17.30 -1.64
N VAL A 547 21.72 18.24 -1.02
CA VAL A 547 22.07 18.82 0.28
C VAL A 547 22.01 17.79 1.40
N GLY A 548 21.02 16.90 1.37
CA GLY A 548 20.91 15.83 2.35
C GLY A 548 21.92 14.69 2.17
N GLY A 549 22.39 14.44 0.95
CA GLY A 549 23.46 13.48 0.71
C GLY A 549 24.83 14.01 1.16
N ASN A 550 25.20 15.21 0.72
CA ASN A 550 26.40 15.90 1.16
C ASN A 550 26.26 17.42 0.94
N LYS A 551 26.13 18.18 2.05
CA LYS A 551 25.95 19.63 2.03
C LYS A 551 27.09 20.36 1.34
N ASP A 552 28.34 19.96 1.58
CA ASP A 552 29.52 20.66 1.07
C ASP A 552 29.74 20.38 -0.42
N ALA A 553 29.51 19.14 -0.84
CA ALA A 553 29.51 18.79 -2.26
C ALA A 553 28.39 19.52 -3.03
N ALA A 554 27.20 19.65 -2.45
CA ALA A 554 26.09 20.39 -3.05
C ALA A 554 26.42 21.89 -3.21
N ARG A 555 27.07 22.50 -2.22
CA ARG A 555 27.54 23.89 -2.30
C ARG A 555 28.60 24.06 -3.39
N ALA A 556 29.53 23.10 -3.53
CA ALA A 556 30.58 23.15 -4.54
C ALA A 556 30.04 23.16 -5.99
N VAL A 557 28.86 22.57 -6.22
CA VAL A 557 28.16 22.59 -7.53
C VAL A 557 27.13 23.73 -7.66
N GLY A 558 27.15 24.71 -6.74
CA GLY A 558 26.34 25.92 -6.82
C GLY A 558 24.92 25.83 -6.22
N VAL A 559 24.60 24.76 -5.47
CA VAL A 559 23.30 24.66 -4.79
C VAL A 559 23.28 25.60 -3.57
N PRO A 560 22.24 26.44 -3.39
CA PRO A 560 22.12 27.33 -2.23
C PRO A 560 21.70 26.55 -0.96
N ALA A 561 22.58 25.68 -0.47
CA ALA A 561 22.28 24.67 0.54
C ALA A 561 21.66 25.24 1.83
N ASP A 562 22.13 26.41 2.28
CA ASP A 562 21.60 27.04 3.49
C ASP A 562 20.15 27.49 3.31
N LYS A 563 19.85 28.15 2.20
CA LYS A 563 18.48 28.59 1.88
C LYS A 563 17.55 27.40 1.76
N VAL A 564 18.01 26.30 1.16
CA VAL A 564 17.23 25.05 1.04
C VAL A 564 16.90 24.51 2.43
N LYS A 565 17.89 24.37 3.32
CA LYS A 565 17.65 23.89 4.69
C LYS A 565 16.72 24.82 5.49
N THR A 566 16.93 26.13 5.44
CA THR A 566 16.06 27.09 6.14
C THR A 566 14.62 27.03 5.61
N ALA A 567 14.44 26.95 4.29
CA ALA A 567 13.11 26.83 3.70
C ALA A 567 12.42 25.51 4.06
N LEU A 568 13.16 24.41 4.24
CA LEU A 568 12.59 23.15 4.73
C LEU A 568 12.09 23.26 6.17
N PHE A 569 12.84 23.92 7.07
CA PHE A 569 12.35 24.20 8.43
C PHE A 569 11.11 25.10 8.43
N MET A 570 11.11 26.17 7.63
CA MET A 570 9.94 27.04 7.46
C MET A 570 8.73 26.25 6.95
N ALA A 571 8.92 25.38 5.95
CA ALA A 571 7.84 24.53 5.43
C ALA A 571 7.28 23.60 6.50
N THR A 572 8.13 22.98 7.33
CA THR A 572 7.69 22.14 8.45
C THR A 572 6.86 22.92 9.48
N SER A 573 7.31 24.12 9.88
CA SER A 573 6.57 24.95 10.82
C SER A 573 5.25 25.46 10.24
N LEU A 574 5.22 25.85 8.96
CA LEU A 574 3.99 26.28 8.28
C LEU A 574 2.98 25.13 8.10
N MET A 575 3.45 23.91 7.85
CA MET A 575 2.58 22.74 7.83
C MET A 575 2.06 22.38 9.23
N GLY A 576 2.89 22.54 10.27
CA GLY A 576 2.45 22.45 11.68
C GLY A 576 1.35 23.45 11.99
N CYS A 577 1.51 24.68 11.50
CA CYS A 577 0.50 25.73 11.61
C CYS A 577 -0.81 25.38 10.88
N PHE A 578 -0.68 24.83 9.67
CA PHE A 578 -1.84 24.38 8.92
C PHE A 578 -2.62 23.27 9.67
N VAL A 579 -1.92 22.25 10.16
CA VAL A 579 -2.52 21.15 10.92
C VAL A 579 -3.09 21.62 12.26
N GLY A 580 -2.42 22.53 12.96
CA GLY A 580 -2.91 23.14 14.20
C GLY A 580 -4.21 23.89 14.01
N THR A 581 -4.30 24.67 12.93
CA THR A 581 -5.54 25.36 12.52
C THR A 581 -6.66 24.37 12.23
N MET A 582 -6.38 23.28 11.50
CA MET A 582 -7.35 22.22 11.24
C MET A 582 -7.89 21.57 12.51
N ILE A 583 -7.01 21.24 13.47
CA ILE A 583 -7.39 20.64 14.73
C ILE A 583 -8.26 21.61 15.55
N LEU A 584 -7.88 22.89 15.62
CA LEU A 584 -8.65 23.93 16.31
C LEU A 584 -10.07 24.07 15.73
N MET A 585 -10.18 24.19 14.40
CA MET A 585 -11.47 24.32 13.71
C MET A 585 -12.36 23.09 13.88
N ARG A 586 -11.74 21.92 14.01
CA ARG A 586 -12.43 20.65 14.23
C ARG A 586 -12.96 20.53 15.65
N LEU A 587 -12.11 20.75 16.64
CA LEU A 587 -12.42 20.49 18.05
C LEU A 587 -13.10 21.67 18.74
N ASN A 588 -13.18 22.84 18.07
CA ASN A 588 -13.67 24.09 18.65
C ASN A 588 -12.97 24.47 19.97
N SER A 589 -11.78 23.92 20.19
CA SER A 589 -11.01 24.07 21.41
C SER A 589 -9.57 23.63 21.20
N VAL A 590 -8.68 24.11 22.07
CA VAL A 590 -7.26 23.75 22.07
C VAL A 590 -6.70 23.76 23.48
N GLN A 591 -5.84 22.77 23.75
CA GLN A 591 -5.09 22.64 24.99
C GLN A 591 -3.63 23.05 24.77
N ALA A 592 -3.00 23.68 25.77
CA ALA A 592 -1.63 24.16 25.68
C ALA A 592 -0.58 23.06 25.42
N GLN A 593 -0.89 21.81 25.80
CA GLN A 593 -0.07 20.62 25.58
C GLN A 593 -0.40 19.89 24.27
N GLN A 594 -1.33 20.40 23.45
CA GLN A 594 -1.68 19.78 22.19
C GLN A 594 -0.43 19.63 21.30
N GLY A 595 -0.26 18.44 20.71
CA GLY A 595 0.91 18.15 19.86
C GLY A 595 2.12 17.59 20.59
N ASP A 596 2.13 17.56 21.94
CA ASP A 596 3.19 16.90 22.72
C ASP A 596 3.31 15.41 22.35
N GLY A 597 4.51 14.98 21.92
CA GLY A 597 4.80 13.61 21.51
C GLY A 597 4.38 13.27 20.09
N GLN A 598 3.62 14.16 19.41
CA GLN A 598 3.23 13.93 18.01
C GLN A 598 4.42 14.12 17.05
N GLU A 599 5.45 14.86 17.44
CA GLU A 599 6.70 15.00 16.69
C GLU A 599 7.33 13.64 16.36
N PHE A 600 7.30 12.70 17.31
CA PHE A 600 7.79 11.35 17.10
C PHE A 600 6.91 10.57 16.14
N GLU A 601 5.58 10.74 16.21
CA GLU A 601 4.66 10.07 15.28
C GLU A 601 4.86 10.55 13.84
N TYR A 602 5.12 11.84 13.62
CA TYR A 602 5.39 12.38 12.28
C TYR A 602 6.69 11.82 11.70
N ILE A 603 7.76 11.77 12.51
CA ILE A 603 9.05 11.16 12.12
C ILE A 603 8.86 9.67 11.84
N ILE A 604 8.17 8.94 12.72
CA ILE A 604 7.88 7.52 12.54
C ILE A 604 7.11 7.28 11.24
N ALA A 605 6.07 8.07 10.95
CA ALA A 605 5.32 7.97 9.69
C ALA A 605 6.24 8.17 8.48
N ALA A 606 7.13 9.16 8.50
CA ALA A 606 8.11 9.37 7.44
C ALA A 606 9.11 8.21 7.30
N VAL A 607 9.62 7.66 8.42
CA VAL A 607 10.59 6.54 8.44
C VAL A 607 9.95 5.23 7.96
N VAL A 608 8.74 4.92 8.42
CA VAL A 608 7.93 3.78 7.94
C VAL A 608 7.67 3.93 6.45
N GLY A 609 7.44 5.17 6.01
CA GLY A 609 7.34 5.55 4.61
C GLY A 609 8.62 5.43 3.78
N GLY A 610 9.76 5.15 4.43
CA GLY A 610 11.04 4.88 3.79
C GLY A 610 11.97 6.07 3.58
N ASN A 611 11.76 7.14 4.33
CA ASN A 611 12.68 8.28 4.38
C ASN A 611 13.86 7.98 5.31
N LEU A 612 15.07 8.30 4.86
CA LEU A 612 16.28 8.11 5.66
C LEU A 612 16.45 9.25 6.66
N MET A 613 16.83 8.85 7.87
CA MET A 613 17.29 9.75 8.93
C MET A 613 18.63 10.43 8.59
N THR A 614 19.44 9.83 7.72
CA THR A 614 20.74 10.38 7.32
C THR A 614 20.69 11.40 6.19
N GLY A 615 19.52 11.61 5.57
CA GLY A 615 19.39 12.45 4.37
C GLY A 615 19.72 11.75 3.05
N GLY A 616 19.40 12.42 1.95
CA GLY A 616 19.73 12.03 0.58
C GLY A 616 18.86 10.92 -0.03
N TYR A 617 17.87 10.39 0.70
CA TYR A 617 16.97 9.34 0.20
C TYR A 617 15.60 9.38 0.89
N GLY A 618 14.54 9.26 0.09
CA GLY A 618 13.18 9.16 0.60
C GLY A 618 12.11 9.43 -0.46
N SER A 619 10.85 9.41 -0.01
CA SER A 619 9.68 9.78 -0.81
C SER A 619 8.57 10.39 0.06
N VAL A 620 7.95 11.42 -0.49
CA VAL A 620 6.75 12.08 0.04
C VAL A 620 5.53 11.15 0.00
N ILE A 621 5.36 10.40 -1.08
CA ILE A 621 4.27 9.41 -1.21
C ILE A 621 4.47 8.31 -0.17
N GLY A 622 5.72 7.88 0.00
CA GLY A 622 6.11 6.92 1.05
C GLY A 622 5.70 7.41 2.43
N ALA A 623 6.06 8.66 2.79
CA ALA A 623 5.69 9.27 4.07
C ALA A 623 4.17 9.30 4.30
N SER A 624 3.41 9.61 3.25
CA SER A 624 1.94 9.60 3.30
C SER A 624 1.40 8.20 3.56
N LEU A 625 1.92 7.18 2.88
CA LEU A 625 1.56 5.78 3.14
C LEU A 625 1.94 5.33 4.55
N GLY A 626 3.04 5.83 5.10
CA GLY A 626 3.45 5.63 6.48
C GLY A 626 2.44 6.21 7.48
N ALA A 627 1.91 7.41 7.23
CA ALA A 627 0.83 8.00 8.03
C ALA A 627 -0.46 7.16 7.95
N THR A 628 -0.77 6.59 6.79
CA THR A 628 -1.89 5.63 6.64
C THR A 628 -1.68 4.38 7.48
N ILE A 629 -0.47 3.80 7.50
CA ILE A 629 -0.15 2.62 8.34
C ILE A 629 -0.39 2.93 9.81
N MET A 630 0.08 4.09 10.26
CA MET A 630 -0.13 4.58 11.63
C MET A 630 -1.62 4.68 11.98
N ALA A 631 -2.40 5.32 11.11
CA ALA A 631 -3.82 5.55 11.34
C ALA A 631 -4.67 4.27 11.29
N ILE A 632 -4.39 3.38 10.33
CA ILE A 632 -4.99 2.05 10.24
C ILE A 632 -4.73 1.29 11.55
N SER A 633 -3.51 1.36 12.07
CA SER A 633 -3.15 0.68 13.32
C SER A 633 -3.89 1.26 14.53
N LYS A 634 -4.00 2.59 14.61
CA LYS A 634 -4.72 3.28 15.70
C LYS A 634 -6.22 2.98 15.72
N ASN A 635 -6.88 2.94 14.56
CA ASN A 635 -8.32 2.70 14.47
C ASN A 635 -8.68 1.22 14.33
N GLY A 636 -7.74 0.39 13.87
CA GLY A 636 -7.94 -1.03 13.66
C GLY A 636 -8.11 -1.83 14.95
N ILE A 637 -7.34 -1.52 15.99
CA ILE A 637 -7.43 -2.19 17.31
C ILE A 637 -8.82 -2.01 17.94
N PRO A 638 -9.35 -0.77 18.05
CA PRO A 638 -10.74 -0.56 18.46
C PRO A 638 -11.75 -1.30 17.57
N ALA A 639 -11.57 -1.27 16.25
CA ALA A 639 -12.48 -1.92 15.31
C ALA A 639 -12.48 -3.46 15.42
N ALA A 640 -11.36 -4.04 15.83
CA ALA A 640 -11.24 -5.47 16.14
C ALA A 640 -11.78 -5.83 17.53
N ARG A 641 -12.24 -4.85 18.33
CA ARG A 641 -12.71 -5.02 19.72
C ARG A 641 -11.66 -5.64 20.64
N TRP A 642 -10.39 -5.38 20.35
CA TRP A 642 -9.28 -5.87 21.16
C TRP A 642 -9.03 -4.98 22.36
N ASN A 643 -8.40 -5.53 23.40
CA ASN A 643 -7.95 -4.72 24.52
C ASN A 643 -6.97 -3.64 24.02
N GLN A 644 -7.30 -2.37 24.29
CA GLN A 644 -6.53 -1.22 23.85
C GLN A 644 -5.32 -0.91 24.74
N ASP A 645 -5.16 -1.59 25.88
CA ASP A 645 -4.03 -1.41 26.78
C ASP A 645 -2.70 -1.77 26.09
N GLY A 646 -2.72 -2.80 25.24
CA GLY A 646 -1.57 -3.26 24.45
C GLY A 646 -1.31 -2.47 23.17
N ARG A 647 -2.03 -1.37 22.89
CA ARG A 647 -1.97 -0.67 21.60
C ARG A 647 -0.55 -0.22 21.22
N PHE A 648 0.23 0.24 22.21
CA PHE A 648 1.60 0.69 21.99
C PHE A 648 2.56 -0.47 21.70
N ILE A 649 2.30 -1.66 22.25
CA ILE A 649 3.07 -2.87 21.94
C ILE A 649 2.84 -3.24 20.47
N PHE A 650 1.58 -3.30 20.06
CA PHE A 650 1.23 -3.61 18.66
C PHE A 650 1.82 -2.60 17.70
N LEU A 651 1.63 -1.31 17.98
CA LEU A 651 2.16 -0.22 17.16
C LEU A 651 3.69 -0.33 17.07
N GLY A 652 4.40 -0.51 18.18
CA GLY A 652 5.85 -0.67 18.20
C GLY A 652 6.35 -1.87 17.38
N VAL A 653 5.69 -3.03 17.49
CA VAL A 653 6.06 -4.22 16.72
C VAL A 653 5.83 -4.04 15.22
N VAL A 654 4.66 -3.53 14.82
CA VAL A 654 4.34 -3.28 13.40
C VAL A 654 5.32 -2.28 12.80
N LEU A 655 5.69 -1.24 13.56
CA LEU A 655 6.68 -0.25 13.15
C LEU A 655 8.07 -0.85 12.96
N LEU A 656 8.55 -1.63 13.93
CA LEU A 656 9.86 -2.30 13.81
C LEU A 656 9.89 -3.24 12.61
N VAL A 657 8.84 -4.03 12.41
CA VAL A 657 8.74 -4.93 11.25
C VAL A 657 8.74 -4.12 9.94
N ALA A 658 7.93 -3.07 9.84
CA ALA A 658 7.86 -2.23 8.64
C ALA A 658 9.23 -1.61 8.30
N VAL A 659 9.92 -1.07 9.30
CA VAL A 659 11.25 -0.46 9.13
C VAL A 659 12.30 -1.51 8.75
N LEU A 660 12.32 -2.67 9.41
CA LEU A 660 13.25 -3.76 9.09
C LEU A 660 13.04 -4.30 7.68
N VAL A 661 11.80 -4.52 7.28
CA VAL A 661 11.44 -4.95 5.92
C VAL A 661 11.90 -3.90 4.91
N ASN A 662 11.60 -2.63 5.16
CA ASN A 662 11.96 -1.57 4.24
C ASN A 662 13.49 -1.38 4.12
N ASN A 663 14.21 -1.49 5.23
CA ASN A 663 15.67 -1.44 5.26
C ASN A 663 16.28 -2.65 4.52
N TYR A 664 15.72 -3.84 4.69
CA TYR A 664 16.14 -5.05 3.99
C TYR A 664 15.91 -4.94 2.48
N VAL A 665 14.71 -4.51 2.05
CA VAL A 665 14.38 -4.29 0.63
C VAL A 665 15.33 -3.26 0.02
N ARG A 666 15.64 -2.17 0.73
CA ARG A 666 16.58 -1.13 0.27
C ARG A 666 18.01 -1.65 0.13
N LYS A 667 18.57 -2.30 1.15
CA LYS A 667 19.96 -2.80 1.12
C LYS A 667 20.16 -3.71 -0.09
N LYS A 668 19.20 -4.60 -0.32
CA LYS A 668 19.19 -5.51 -1.47
C LYS A 668 19.01 -4.80 -2.81
N ALA A 669 18.22 -3.73 -2.86
CA ALA A 669 18.08 -2.91 -4.05
C ALA A 669 19.37 -2.13 -4.41
N ASN A 670 20.13 -1.71 -3.40
CA ASN A 670 21.43 -1.05 -3.57
C ASN A 670 22.54 -2.05 -3.96
N GLU A 671 22.53 -3.28 -3.45
CA GLU A 671 23.45 -4.36 -3.89
C GLU A 671 23.27 -4.73 -5.37
N GLN A 672 22.12 -4.39 -5.98
CA GLN A 672 21.83 -4.57 -7.41
C GLN A 672 22.07 -3.32 -8.27
N ARG A 673 22.47 -2.20 -7.66
CA ARG A 673 22.94 -1.00 -8.38
C ARG A 673 24.42 -1.14 -8.62
#